data_AF-A0AAN7PXE8-F1
#
_entry.id   AF-A0AAN7PXE8-F1
#
_cell.length_a   1.000
_cell.length_b   1.000
_cell.length_c   1.000
_cell.angle_alpha   90.00
_cell.angle_beta   90.00
_cell.angle_gamma   90.00
#
_symmetry.space_group_name_H-M   'P 1'
#
loop_
_entity.id
_entity.type
_entity.pdbx_description
1 polymer ?
#
loop_
_entity_poly.entity_id
_entity_poly.type
_entity_poly.pdbx_seq_one_letter_code
_entity_poly.pdbx_strand_id
1 'polypeptide(L)'
;MNKIFTLPELNSFLENAQRKSDKVVVISVIGKSAYNGSLKVKSICRMFSSETIDRIEEHEIQAYYDKDHQIVYLHVYTLLDTDILMKHYDALVKRCREENKSDDFLTVCNEIKSSFARILLMLFYISHIVVLSHPSSTFDVNYIQYFKAIDQLRQKLSTQISESLKDVDGLNLEWINNGRPCTPRLLFYFERCPKGVENIKKLEHDTEDRIYHILRKIRIISSTNTSSLFAIPPNEEFVYMCQDEQVDRLGHAVRSLILGCQPGATLQVEAPYCSQPEQERSFKSFLQVHVQQARNKGFDDNVTSSRHAQQLPAYFELPSLEHWVEASQRIYGVIMKRETLTSLSTDTRFSEQRCLKVLPLALARYQDGLPSHYTRVLHETRLTVALAFFGAQARGPLFHHYSAQLVAECQTHWESGRQLCEAASLTGNPCTLPKHIVDQEHCSGVRYISVCNCGRKQGSREDPYSPKQANYTFYQQQSKDCDCHAFVRIDFPIFEPSIKEYKAATLTENEESLSILSDRSELTPDMDRGLVRQPSTTEYLPGMLTLSSPPGLLPHYSSWSLVCLGPSSLYSHNLGLSESHHPGFLNSTNYLLPWDVTVYSKGRTPWPQLNKHSVRGRRPRPTNAMPQFTVKVFIGVEYECPRGHRFMLAAPDRVLRAAPGSIVKDTGHKITESDMPLYYPCPCRPGKPLTAQLMRIHVVTPKAPVHCTLNPKVQPAAGAPIFVATVEGPTPLTQSAYWIMRLPYVYVSDKDSYPENISARLLAGVFGVSEVE
;
A
#
# COMPACT_ATOMS: atom_id res chain seq x y z
N MET A 1 -4.92 -31.61 52.26
CA MET A 1 -3.61 -30.91 52.22
C MET A 1 -3.02 -31.15 50.84
N ASN A 2 -2.85 -30.10 50.03
CA ASN A 2 -2.36 -30.23 48.65
C ASN A 2 -0.92 -30.75 48.66
N LYS A 3 -0.73 -31.98 48.17
CA LYS A 3 0.58 -32.64 48.05
C LYS A 3 1.30 -32.31 46.72
N ILE A 4 0.71 -31.42 45.91
CA ILE A 4 1.16 -31.07 44.56
C ILE A 4 1.64 -29.62 44.57
N PHE A 5 2.81 -29.38 43.98
CA PHE A 5 3.49 -28.09 43.89
C PHE A 5 3.92 -27.83 42.45
N THR A 6 4.26 -26.59 42.10
CA THR A 6 4.65 -26.19 40.75
C THR A 6 6.03 -25.54 40.77
N LEU A 7 6.92 -25.88 39.83
CA LEU A 7 8.17 -25.13 39.65
C LEU A 7 7.86 -23.83 38.89
N PRO A 8 8.42 -22.66 39.29
CA PRO A 8 9.48 -22.47 40.29
C PRO A 8 9.01 -22.21 41.74
N GLU A 9 7.71 -22.17 42.02
CA GLU A 9 7.11 -21.83 43.33
C GLU A 9 7.25 -22.94 44.39
N LEU A 10 8.48 -23.39 44.64
CA LEU A 10 8.82 -24.44 45.60
C LEU A 10 9.08 -23.94 47.03
N ASN A 11 8.97 -22.64 47.31
CA ASN A 11 9.20 -22.11 48.68
C ASN A 11 8.08 -22.50 49.64
N SER A 12 6.82 -22.47 49.17
CA SER A 12 5.66 -22.95 49.91
C SER A 12 5.72 -24.47 50.18
N PHE A 13 6.47 -25.20 49.36
CA PHE A 13 6.72 -26.63 49.53
C PHE A 13 7.67 -26.91 50.71
N LEU A 14 8.73 -26.12 50.87
CA LEU A 14 9.66 -26.24 51.99
C LEU A 14 9.01 -25.93 53.35
N GLU A 15 8.14 -24.91 53.41
CA GLU A 15 7.43 -24.55 54.66
C GLU A 15 6.49 -25.66 55.16
N ASN A 16 5.90 -26.43 54.23
CA ASN A 16 4.99 -27.54 54.54
C ASN A 16 5.71 -28.88 54.81
N ALA A 17 6.96 -29.03 54.36
CA ALA A 17 7.78 -30.20 54.58
C ALA A 17 8.55 -30.06 55.92
N GLN A 18 7.92 -30.41 57.03
CA GLN A 18 8.44 -30.33 58.41
C GLN A 18 9.77 -31.08 58.72
N ARG A 19 10.53 -31.55 57.72
CA ARG A 19 11.85 -32.20 57.87
C ARG A 19 12.81 -31.75 56.77
N LYS A 20 13.85 -31.01 57.16
CA LYS A 20 14.86 -30.41 56.27
C LYS A 20 15.94 -31.40 55.77
N SER A 21 16.05 -32.60 56.36
CA SER A 21 17.23 -33.47 56.18
C SER A 21 17.00 -34.77 55.40
N ASP A 22 15.82 -35.01 54.85
CA ASP A 22 15.53 -36.27 54.15
C ASP A 22 16.23 -36.28 52.77
N LYS A 23 17.03 -37.32 52.52
CA LYS A 23 17.67 -37.57 51.22
C LYS A 23 16.63 -38.11 50.24
N VAL A 24 16.51 -37.48 49.08
CA VAL A 24 15.44 -37.79 48.12
C VAL A 24 15.96 -38.28 46.78
N VAL A 25 15.19 -39.19 46.16
CA VAL A 25 15.38 -39.57 44.76
C VAL A 25 14.38 -38.81 43.91
N VAL A 26 14.83 -38.28 42.78
CA VAL A 26 14.01 -37.41 41.92
C VAL A 26 13.74 -38.11 40.60
N ILE A 27 12.47 -38.29 40.27
CA ILE A 27 11.98 -39.00 39.10
C ILE A 27 11.12 -38.06 38.27
N SER A 28 11.50 -37.82 37.02
CA SER A 28 10.79 -36.91 36.14
C SER A 28 10.13 -37.63 34.98
N VAL A 29 8.90 -37.25 34.65
CA VAL A 29 8.13 -37.78 33.55
C VAL A 29 7.88 -36.67 32.53
N ILE A 30 8.40 -36.86 31.32
CA ILE A 30 8.26 -35.94 30.20
C ILE A 30 7.99 -36.72 28.92
N GLY A 31 7.36 -36.10 27.92
CA GLY A 31 7.14 -36.74 26.65
C GLY A 31 5.91 -36.22 25.92
N LYS A 32 5.32 -37.08 25.11
CA LYS A 32 4.07 -36.81 24.38
C LYS A 32 2.94 -37.64 25.00
N SER A 33 1.72 -37.16 24.87
CA SER A 33 0.52 -37.89 25.28
C SER A 33 -0.56 -37.83 24.19
N ALA A 34 -1.33 -38.92 24.06
CA ALA A 34 -2.48 -38.97 23.17
C ALA A 34 -3.68 -38.20 23.75
N TYR A 35 -4.62 -37.83 22.88
CA TYR A 35 -5.90 -37.24 23.30
C TYR A 35 -6.64 -38.14 24.29
N ASN A 36 -7.20 -37.56 25.36
CA ASN A 36 -7.79 -38.27 26.50
C ASN A 36 -6.82 -39.17 27.27
N GLY A 37 -5.51 -38.98 27.08
CA GLY A 37 -4.47 -39.64 27.86
C GLY A 37 -4.46 -39.16 29.31
N SER A 38 -4.86 -37.90 29.55
CA SER A 38 -4.90 -37.12 30.80
C SER A 38 -3.59 -37.05 31.60
N LEU A 39 -2.86 -38.15 31.76
CA LEU A 39 -1.63 -38.29 32.53
C LEU A 39 -0.65 -39.22 31.80
N LYS A 40 0.55 -38.71 31.53
CA LYS A 40 1.71 -39.56 31.15
C LYS A 40 1.98 -40.56 32.26
N VAL A 41 2.23 -41.83 31.93
CA VAL A 41 2.51 -42.90 32.90
C VAL A 41 1.40 -43.02 33.95
N LYS A 42 0.22 -43.48 33.51
CA LYS A 42 -1.00 -43.59 34.33
C LYS A 42 -0.87 -44.44 35.60
N SER A 43 0.14 -45.29 35.74
CA SER A 43 0.34 -46.15 36.92
C SER A 43 0.91 -45.39 38.12
N ILE A 44 1.79 -44.41 37.88
CA ILE A 44 2.46 -43.62 38.93
C ILE A 44 1.82 -42.24 39.06
N CYS A 45 1.40 -41.66 37.95
CA CYS A 45 0.92 -40.29 37.94
C CYS A 45 -0.56 -40.15 38.36
N ARG A 46 -1.24 -41.21 38.82
CA ARG A 46 -2.61 -41.11 39.41
C ARG A 46 -2.66 -40.17 40.62
N MET A 47 -1.50 -39.87 41.22
CA MET A 47 -1.34 -38.92 42.31
C MET A 47 -1.59 -37.47 41.86
N PHE A 48 -1.43 -37.18 40.56
CA PHE A 48 -1.79 -35.91 39.95
C PHE A 48 -3.25 -35.98 39.48
N SER A 49 -4.09 -35.04 39.93
CA SER A 49 -5.52 -35.02 39.59
C SER A 49 -5.75 -34.57 38.14
N SER A 50 -6.62 -35.29 37.42
CA SER A 50 -7.04 -34.91 36.06
C SER A 50 -7.87 -33.61 36.02
N GLU A 51 -8.47 -33.21 37.14
CA GLU A 51 -9.26 -31.97 37.30
C GLU A 51 -8.41 -30.69 37.23
N THR A 52 -7.08 -30.83 37.25
CA THR A 52 -6.14 -29.70 37.25
C THR A 52 -5.81 -29.20 35.85
N ILE A 53 -6.13 -29.96 34.78
CA ILE A 53 -5.74 -29.67 33.39
C ILE A 53 -6.30 -28.31 32.91
N ASP A 54 -7.49 -27.93 33.38
CA ASP A 54 -8.12 -26.64 33.06
C ASP A 54 -7.35 -25.43 33.61
N ARG A 55 -6.45 -25.62 34.59
CA ARG A 55 -5.64 -24.54 35.18
C ARG A 55 -4.21 -24.44 34.64
N ILE A 56 -3.76 -25.46 33.88
CA ILE A 56 -2.37 -25.56 33.41
C ILE A 56 -2.06 -24.51 32.33
N GLU A 57 -0.93 -23.82 32.46
CA GLU A 57 -0.42 -22.86 31.47
C GLU A 57 0.11 -23.55 30.20
N GLU A 58 0.81 -22.84 29.29
CA GLU A 58 1.35 -23.45 28.06
C GLU A 58 2.39 -24.56 28.36
N HIS A 59 3.12 -24.42 29.45
CA HIS A 59 4.07 -25.40 29.96
C HIS A 59 4.19 -25.29 31.47
N GLU A 60 4.15 -26.42 32.18
CA GLU A 60 4.17 -26.45 33.64
C GLU A 60 4.87 -27.73 34.14
N ILE A 61 5.63 -27.62 35.22
CA ILE A 61 6.27 -28.76 35.89
C ILE A 61 5.62 -28.92 37.27
N GLN A 62 4.79 -29.94 37.43
CA GLN A 62 4.16 -30.28 38.70
C GLN A 62 5.02 -31.27 39.47
N ALA A 63 5.20 -31.04 40.76
CA ALA A 63 5.96 -31.85 41.68
C ALA A 63 5.04 -32.48 42.73
N TYR A 64 5.24 -33.77 43.01
CA TYR A 64 4.61 -34.49 44.11
C TYR A 64 5.68 -35.15 44.97
N TYR A 65 5.64 -34.92 46.28
CA TYR A 65 6.57 -35.53 47.22
C TYR A 65 5.92 -36.68 47.99
N ASP A 66 6.42 -37.89 47.73
CA ASP A 66 6.09 -39.08 48.48
C ASP A 66 6.98 -39.15 49.72
N LYS A 67 6.39 -38.84 50.89
CA LYS A 67 7.08 -38.86 52.19
C LYS A 67 7.47 -40.27 52.62
N ASP A 68 6.63 -41.26 52.33
CA ASP A 68 6.81 -42.64 52.80
C ASP A 68 7.97 -43.29 52.06
N HIS A 69 8.06 -43.00 50.76
CA HIS A 69 9.14 -43.51 49.93
C HIS A 69 10.26 -42.51 49.73
N GLN A 70 10.22 -41.29 50.25
CA GLN A 70 11.22 -40.22 50.02
C GLN A 70 11.58 -40.02 48.52
N ILE A 71 10.55 -39.95 47.68
CA ILE A 71 10.69 -39.75 46.23
C ILE A 71 9.97 -38.46 45.83
N VAL A 72 10.64 -37.65 45.02
CA VAL A 72 10.02 -36.50 44.35
C VAL A 72 9.68 -36.90 42.92
N TYR A 73 8.40 -36.90 42.59
CA TYR A 73 7.89 -37.13 41.25
C TYR A 73 7.65 -35.80 40.56
N LEU A 74 8.25 -35.59 39.40
CA LEU A 74 7.98 -34.44 38.54
C LEU A 74 7.19 -34.89 37.33
N HIS A 75 6.07 -34.24 37.07
CA HIS A 75 5.25 -34.44 35.89
C HIS A 75 5.21 -33.16 35.06
N VAL A 76 5.66 -33.27 33.81
CA VAL A 76 5.75 -32.13 32.92
C VAL A 76 4.59 -32.11 31.95
N TYR A 77 3.94 -30.97 31.86
CA TYR A 77 2.88 -30.62 30.93
C TYR A 77 3.43 -29.65 29.88
N THR A 78 3.23 -29.95 28.60
CA THR A 78 3.71 -29.11 27.49
C THR A 78 2.72 -29.05 26.35
N LEU A 79 2.89 -28.11 25.43
CA LEU A 79 2.14 -28.06 24.16
C LEU A 79 2.36 -29.26 23.22
N LEU A 80 3.25 -30.22 23.55
CA LEU A 80 3.34 -31.50 22.85
C LEU A 80 2.33 -32.55 23.35
N ASP A 81 1.60 -32.23 24.44
CA ASP A 81 0.46 -33.00 24.90
C ASP A 81 -0.79 -32.58 24.15
N THR A 82 -1.54 -33.56 23.65
CA THR A 82 -2.69 -33.29 22.78
C THR A 82 -3.77 -32.50 23.53
N ASP A 83 -4.03 -32.82 24.80
CA ASP A 83 -5.07 -32.16 25.61
C ASP A 83 -4.71 -30.67 25.89
N ILE A 84 -3.42 -30.37 26.12
CA ILE A 84 -2.93 -29.00 26.38
C ILE A 84 -2.90 -28.19 25.10
N LEU A 85 -2.44 -28.80 24.00
CA LEU A 85 -2.44 -28.16 22.70
C LEU A 85 -3.86 -27.74 22.30
N MET A 86 -4.85 -28.62 22.49
CA MET A 86 -6.26 -28.33 22.20
C MET A 86 -6.80 -27.18 23.05
N LYS A 87 -6.46 -27.15 24.34
CA LYS A 87 -6.87 -26.07 25.25
C LYS A 87 -6.34 -24.71 24.83
N HIS A 88 -5.07 -24.64 24.46
CA HIS A 88 -4.40 -23.38 24.09
C HIS A 88 -4.46 -23.07 22.59
N TYR A 89 -5.13 -23.91 21.79
CA TYR A 89 -5.16 -23.78 20.33
C TYR A 89 -5.73 -22.42 19.89
N ASP A 90 -6.85 -22.00 20.45
CA ASP A 90 -7.48 -20.72 20.10
C ASP A 90 -6.59 -19.52 20.46
N ALA A 91 -5.89 -19.60 21.60
CA ALA A 91 -4.92 -18.57 22.01
C ALA A 91 -3.72 -18.52 21.05
N LEU A 92 -3.20 -19.67 20.62
CA LEU A 92 -2.14 -19.75 19.62
C LEU A 92 -2.58 -19.19 18.26
N VAL A 93 -3.81 -19.51 17.82
CA VAL A 93 -4.38 -18.98 16.57
C VAL A 93 -4.55 -17.46 16.66
N LYS A 94 -5.01 -16.94 17.81
CA LYS A 94 -5.12 -15.50 18.05
C LYS A 94 -3.76 -14.82 17.99
N ARG A 95 -2.73 -15.41 18.63
CA ARG A 95 -1.33 -14.94 18.57
C ARG A 95 -0.80 -14.87 17.15
N CYS A 96 -1.10 -15.86 16.31
CA CYS A 96 -0.71 -15.87 14.89
C CYS A 96 -1.47 -14.84 14.02
N ARG A 97 -2.65 -14.36 14.43
CA ARG A 97 -3.52 -13.50 13.60
C ARG A 97 -3.50 -12.02 13.99
N GLU A 98 -3.42 -11.70 15.29
CA GLU A 98 -3.67 -10.35 15.80
C GLU A 98 -2.38 -9.57 16.15
N GLU A 99 -1.30 -10.25 16.51
CA GLU A 99 -0.01 -9.58 16.65
C GLU A 99 0.55 -9.37 15.23
N ASN A 100 0.55 -8.12 14.76
CA ASN A 100 1.14 -7.63 13.50
C ASN A 100 2.64 -7.97 13.28
N LYS A 101 3.20 -8.88 14.08
CA LYS A 101 4.50 -9.51 13.86
C LYS A 101 4.26 -10.67 12.91
N SER A 102 5.04 -10.69 11.85
CA SER A 102 5.10 -11.70 10.80
C SER A 102 5.50 -13.10 11.31
N ASP A 103 4.82 -13.63 12.31
CA ASP A 103 5.12 -14.93 12.90
C ASP A 103 4.21 -15.97 12.26
N ASP A 104 4.71 -16.52 11.15
CA ASP A 104 4.15 -17.71 10.52
C ASP A 104 4.02 -18.85 11.55
N PHE A 105 3.10 -19.78 11.30
CA PHE A 105 2.84 -20.94 12.17
C PHE A 105 4.12 -21.72 12.51
N LEU A 106 5.07 -21.78 11.57
CA LEU A 106 6.36 -22.44 11.76
C LEU A 106 7.26 -21.73 12.78
N THR A 107 7.17 -20.41 12.90
CA THR A 107 7.89 -19.65 13.94
C THR A 107 7.37 -20.00 15.32
N VAL A 108 6.04 -20.01 15.50
CA VAL A 108 5.40 -20.43 16.76
C VAL A 108 5.76 -21.88 17.10
N CYS A 109 5.77 -22.77 16.11
CA CYS A 109 6.22 -24.15 16.29
C CYS A 109 7.68 -24.24 16.77
N ASN A 110 8.57 -23.35 16.31
CA ASN A 110 9.96 -23.31 16.78
C ASN A 110 10.08 -22.84 18.23
N GLU A 111 9.21 -21.92 18.67
CA GLU A 111 9.10 -21.54 20.08
C GLU A 111 8.66 -22.71 20.95
N ILE A 112 7.64 -23.45 20.52
CA ILE A 112 7.14 -24.64 21.22
C ILE A 112 8.25 -25.69 21.36
N LYS A 113 8.95 -26.00 20.25
CA LYS A 113 10.10 -26.92 20.26
C LYS A 113 11.22 -26.43 21.19
N SER A 114 11.51 -25.12 21.17
CA SER A 114 12.55 -24.51 22.00
C SER A 114 12.21 -24.56 23.49
N SER A 115 10.94 -24.30 23.85
CA SER A 115 10.44 -24.42 25.22
C SER A 115 10.53 -25.87 25.71
N PHE A 116 10.04 -26.83 24.92
CA PHE A 116 10.15 -28.25 25.23
C PHE A 116 11.61 -28.70 25.45
N ALA A 117 12.53 -28.25 24.59
CA ALA A 117 13.95 -28.57 24.69
C ALA A 117 14.58 -28.04 25.99
N ARG A 118 14.22 -26.82 26.40
CA ARG A 118 14.68 -26.23 27.66
C ARG A 118 14.16 -26.98 28.86
N ILE A 119 12.88 -27.35 28.86
CA ILE A 119 12.28 -28.13 29.95
C ILE A 119 12.97 -29.48 30.05
N LEU A 120 13.21 -30.15 28.92
CA LEU A 120 13.95 -31.41 28.92
C LEU A 120 15.39 -31.24 29.47
N LEU A 121 16.09 -30.14 29.14
CA LEU A 121 17.41 -29.85 29.72
C LEU A 121 17.33 -29.63 31.24
N MET A 122 16.32 -28.87 31.69
CA MET A 122 16.07 -28.61 33.11
C MET A 122 15.91 -29.91 33.89
N LEU A 123 15.09 -30.84 33.37
CA LEU A 123 14.91 -32.15 33.99
C LEU A 123 16.22 -32.94 34.08
N PHE A 124 17.09 -32.87 33.08
CA PHE A 124 18.39 -33.55 33.12
C PHE A 124 19.36 -32.98 34.15
N TYR A 125 19.15 -31.74 34.62
CA TYR A 125 19.95 -31.14 35.67
C TYR A 125 19.44 -31.43 37.08
N ILE A 126 18.13 -31.65 37.26
CA ILE A 126 17.50 -31.79 38.59
C ILE A 126 17.09 -33.22 38.95
N SER A 127 17.12 -34.16 38.01
CA SER A 127 16.57 -35.52 38.18
C SER A 127 17.66 -36.58 38.27
N HIS A 128 17.34 -37.69 38.95
CA HIS A 128 18.15 -38.91 38.90
C HIS A 128 17.67 -39.84 37.78
N ILE A 129 16.35 -39.95 37.62
CA ILE A 129 15.71 -40.78 36.61
C ILE A 129 14.77 -39.90 35.80
N VAL A 130 14.86 -39.98 34.47
CA VAL A 130 13.94 -39.32 33.55
C VAL A 130 13.24 -40.37 32.72
N VAL A 131 11.91 -40.41 32.79
CA VAL A 131 11.05 -41.30 32.02
C VAL A 131 10.48 -40.54 30.84
N LEU A 132 10.83 -40.98 29.63
CA LEU A 132 10.31 -40.45 28.39
C LEU A 132 9.06 -41.21 27.95
N SER A 133 7.89 -40.60 28.14
CA SER A 133 6.59 -41.16 27.74
C SER A 133 6.30 -40.89 26.27
N HIS A 134 5.88 -41.92 25.54
CA HIS A 134 5.47 -41.81 24.16
C HIS A 134 4.19 -42.61 23.88
N PRO A 135 3.19 -42.04 23.18
CA PRO A 135 1.89 -42.69 23.02
C PRO A 135 1.89 -43.84 22.01
N SER A 136 2.92 -43.94 21.15
CA SER A 136 3.09 -45.04 20.19
C SER A 136 3.98 -46.14 20.75
N SER A 137 4.13 -47.25 20.01
CA SER A 137 5.04 -48.36 20.34
C SER A 137 6.45 -48.20 19.73
N THR A 138 6.72 -47.07 19.08
CA THR A 138 7.96 -46.84 18.32
C THR A 138 8.71 -45.63 18.83
N PHE A 139 10.03 -45.69 18.83
CA PHE A 139 10.88 -44.56 19.21
C PHE A 139 10.77 -43.42 18.20
N ASP A 140 10.45 -42.21 18.69
CA ASP A 140 10.38 -41.01 17.87
C ASP A 140 11.77 -40.43 17.61
N VAL A 141 12.21 -40.54 16.35
CA VAL A 141 13.51 -40.07 15.87
C VAL A 141 13.67 -38.55 16.02
N ASN A 142 12.58 -37.77 16.16
CA ASN A 142 12.67 -36.33 16.39
C ASN A 142 13.38 -35.98 17.72
N TYR A 143 13.35 -36.87 18.72
CA TYR A 143 14.10 -36.69 19.97
C TYR A 143 15.61 -36.54 19.76
N ILE A 144 16.16 -37.07 18.67
CA ILE A 144 17.58 -36.89 18.31
C ILE A 144 17.92 -35.41 18.08
N GLN A 145 17.02 -34.66 17.42
CA GLN A 145 17.24 -33.23 17.19
C GLN A 145 17.24 -32.46 18.51
N TYR A 146 16.30 -32.81 19.41
CA TYR A 146 16.25 -32.25 20.75
C TYR A 146 17.52 -32.57 21.54
N PHE A 147 17.97 -33.83 21.60
CA PHE A 147 19.17 -34.21 22.34
C PHE A 147 20.43 -33.49 21.84
N LYS A 148 20.60 -33.34 20.53
CA LYS A 148 21.72 -32.58 19.96
C LYS A 148 21.65 -31.09 20.30
N ALA A 149 20.47 -30.49 20.18
CA ALA A 149 20.26 -29.07 20.49
C ALA A 149 20.49 -28.79 21.98
N ILE A 150 20.02 -29.68 22.84
CA ILE A 150 20.14 -29.60 24.28
C ILE A 150 21.59 -29.77 24.73
N ASP A 151 22.35 -30.71 24.16
CA ASP A 151 23.76 -30.87 24.52
C ASP A 151 24.60 -29.63 24.14
N GLN A 152 24.30 -29.00 22.99
CA GLN A 152 24.89 -27.71 22.62
C GLN A 152 24.53 -26.61 23.62
N LEU A 153 23.27 -26.56 24.07
CA LEU A 153 22.82 -25.58 25.06
C LEU A 153 23.48 -25.82 26.43
N ARG A 154 23.60 -27.09 26.84
CA ARG A 154 24.27 -27.52 28.08
C ARG A 154 25.70 -27.02 28.13
N GLN A 155 26.48 -27.21 27.06
CA GLN A 155 27.87 -26.76 26.98
C GLN A 155 27.97 -25.22 27.10
N LYS A 156 27.02 -24.47 26.54
CA LYS A 156 26.98 -23.01 26.63
C LYS A 156 26.61 -22.50 28.03
N LEU A 157 25.67 -23.16 28.70
CA LEU A 157 25.14 -22.74 30.01
C LEU A 157 25.91 -23.29 31.20
N SER A 158 26.81 -24.26 30.99
CA SER A 158 27.52 -24.97 32.07
C SER A 158 28.22 -24.04 33.07
N THR A 159 28.88 -22.98 32.59
CA THR A 159 29.58 -22.01 33.44
C THR A 159 28.61 -21.17 34.26
N GLN A 160 27.56 -20.65 33.62
CA GLN A 160 26.52 -19.84 34.28
C GLN A 160 25.76 -20.63 35.35
N ILE A 161 25.50 -21.91 35.08
CA ILE A 161 24.84 -22.82 36.04
C ILE A 161 25.76 -23.07 37.24
N SER A 162 27.05 -23.37 36.99
CA SER A 162 28.03 -23.59 38.06
C SER A 162 28.19 -22.34 38.94
N GLU A 163 28.26 -21.16 38.34
CA GLU A 163 28.28 -19.89 39.08
C GLU A 163 27.01 -19.68 39.92
N SER A 164 25.83 -19.95 39.35
CA SER A 164 24.55 -19.79 40.06
C SER A 164 24.37 -20.76 41.24
N LEU A 165 25.03 -21.92 41.20
CA LEU A 165 24.99 -22.93 42.26
C LEU A 165 26.00 -22.66 43.39
N LYS A 166 27.05 -21.87 43.15
CA LYS A 166 28.00 -21.46 44.21
C LYS A 166 27.36 -20.61 45.30
N ASP A 167 26.28 -19.91 44.96
CA ASP A 167 25.52 -19.07 45.88
C ASP A 167 24.62 -19.85 46.85
N VAL A 168 24.53 -21.18 46.70
CA VAL A 168 23.73 -22.04 47.56
C VAL A 168 24.63 -22.61 48.66
N ASP A 169 24.30 -22.27 49.91
CA ASP A 169 25.09 -22.67 51.07
C ASP A 169 25.04 -24.20 51.26
N GLY A 170 26.20 -24.83 51.47
CA GLY A 170 26.29 -26.24 51.85
C GLY A 170 26.21 -27.27 50.70
N LEU A 171 26.17 -26.84 49.45
CA LEU A 171 26.26 -27.75 48.29
C LEU A 171 27.67 -28.34 48.13
N ASN A 172 27.73 -29.60 47.69
CA ASN A 172 28.97 -30.28 47.37
C ASN A 172 29.68 -29.64 46.17
N LEU A 173 31.01 -29.53 46.23
CA LEU A 173 31.84 -28.96 45.17
C LEU A 173 31.73 -29.75 43.86
N GLU A 174 31.57 -31.07 43.93
CA GLU A 174 31.37 -31.92 42.74
C GLU A 174 30.01 -31.68 42.08
N TRP A 175 28.95 -31.38 42.86
CA TRP A 175 27.66 -30.96 42.32
C TRP A 175 27.83 -29.64 41.59
N ILE A 176 28.45 -28.64 42.23
CA ILE A 176 28.64 -27.31 41.67
C ILE A 176 29.44 -27.37 40.35
N ASN A 177 30.48 -28.20 40.28
CA ASN A 177 31.30 -28.36 39.09
C ASN A 177 30.54 -29.03 37.93
N ASN A 178 29.71 -30.04 38.22
CA ASN A 178 28.95 -30.77 37.22
C ASN A 178 27.59 -30.13 36.89
N GLY A 179 27.09 -29.23 37.75
CA GLY A 179 25.80 -28.56 37.67
C GLY A 179 24.58 -29.42 38.04
N ARG A 180 24.77 -30.71 38.36
CA ARG A 180 23.71 -31.71 38.61
C ARG A 180 24.14 -32.74 39.67
N PRO A 181 23.20 -33.40 40.38
CA PRO A 181 23.52 -34.39 41.42
C PRO A 181 24.07 -35.72 40.86
N CYS A 182 23.67 -36.10 39.65
CA CYS A 182 24.23 -37.23 38.92
C CYS A 182 23.96 -37.07 37.42
N THR A 183 24.58 -37.90 36.58
CA THR A 183 24.10 -38.07 35.21
C THR A 183 22.79 -38.87 35.24
N PRO A 184 21.66 -38.32 34.78
CA PRO A 184 20.36 -38.98 34.91
C PRO A 184 20.26 -40.20 34.00
N ARG A 185 19.55 -41.23 34.44
CA ARG A 185 19.15 -42.36 33.58
C ARG A 185 17.92 -42.02 32.77
N LEU A 186 17.95 -42.26 31.47
CA LEU A 186 16.81 -42.08 30.58
C LEU A 186 16.11 -43.42 30.34
N LEU A 187 14.87 -43.55 30.83
CA LEU A 187 14.01 -44.71 30.63
C LEU A 187 12.93 -44.38 29.61
N PHE A 188 12.54 -45.34 28.76
CA PHE A 188 11.50 -45.15 27.74
C PHE A 188 10.22 -45.86 28.15
N TYR A 189 9.12 -45.12 28.14
CA TYR A 189 7.78 -45.64 28.43
C TYR A 189 6.90 -45.50 27.19
N PHE A 190 6.44 -46.62 26.65
CA PHE A 190 5.51 -46.64 25.52
C PHE A 190 4.10 -46.96 26.03
N GLU A 191 3.15 -46.05 25.80
CA GLU A 191 1.76 -46.21 26.27
C GLU A 191 0.98 -47.30 25.53
N ARG A 192 1.47 -47.73 24.37
CA ARG A 192 0.81 -48.74 23.53
C ARG A 192 1.80 -49.83 23.14
N CYS A 193 1.34 -51.07 23.21
CA CYS A 193 1.98 -52.23 22.62
C CYS A 193 1.40 -52.51 21.21
N PRO A 194 2.19 -52.96 20.23
CA PRO A 194 1.65 -53.42 18.95
C PRO A 194 0.68 -54.61 19.15
N LYS A 195 -0.39 -54.67 18.36
CA LYS A 195 -1.35 -55.78 18.41
C LYS A 195 -0.73 -57.06 17.86
N GLY A 196 -0.99 -58.21 18.49
CA GLY A 196 -0.55 -59.53 18.03
C GLY A 196 0.85 -59.97 18.48
N VAL A 197 1.40 -59.36 19.53
CA VAL A 197 2.72 -59.71 20.09
C VAL A 197 2.58 -60.78 21.17
N GLU A 198 3.13 -61.97 20.93
CA GLU A 198 3.11 -63.08 21.91
C GLU A 198 4.16 -62.92 23.02
N ASN A 199 5.34 -62.38 22.71
CA ASN A 199 6.43 -62.19 23.67
C ASN A 199 6.88 -60.73 23.75
N ILE A 200 6.33 -60.00 24.72
CA ILE A 200 6.58 -58.57 24.87
C ILE A 200 7.97 -58.28 25.44
N LYS A 201 8.52 -59.15 26.30
CA LYS A 201 9.89 -58.98 26.80
C LYS A 201 10.91 -59.02 25.68
N LYS A 202 10.72 -59.92 24.70
CA LYS A 202 11.56 -59.94 23.49
C LYS A 202 11.46 -58.63 22.71
N LEU A 203 10.24 -58.09 22.56
CA LEU A 203 10.03 -56.82 21.87
C LEU A 203 10.68 -55.64 22.62
N GLU A 204 10.64 -55.63 23.95
CA GLU A 204 11.33 -54.64 24.78
C GLU A 204 12.84 -54.69 24.55
N HIS A 205 13.45 -55.87 24.66
CA HIS A 205 14.89 -56.04 24.38
C HIS A 205 15.26 -55.64 22.94
N ASP A 206 14.47 -56.05 21.93
CA ASP A 206 14.70 -55.66 20.54
C ASP A 206 14.62 -54.12 20.37
N THR A 207 13.78 -53.46 21.16
CA THR A 207 13.62 -52.00 21.15
C THR A 207 14.74 -51.29 21.90
N GLU A 208 15.20 -51.84 23.03
CA GLU A 208 16.37 -51.39 23.76
C GLU A 208 17.60 -51.41 22.86
N ASP A 209 17.86 -52.53 22.20
CA ASP A 209 18.97 -52.67 21.26
C ASP A 209 18.88 -51.61 20.16
N ARG A 210 17.71 -51.42 19.55
CA ARG A 210 17.52 -50.40 18.50
C ARG A 210 17.80 -48.99 19.01
N ILE A 211 17.25 -48.61 20.16
CA ILE A 211 17.46 -47.28 20.75
C ILE A 211 18.94 -47.07 21.07
N TYR A 212 19.57 -48.06 21.70
CA TYR A 212 21.00 -48.01 22.04
C TYR A 212 21.88 -47.84 20.78
N HIS A 213 21.63 -48.64 19.73
CA HIS A 213 22.37 -48.54 18.47
C HIS A 213 22.17 -47.18 17.79
N ILE A 214 20.95 -46.65 17.78
CA ILE A 214 20.64 -45.32 17.22
C ILE A 214 21.42 -44.24 17.98
N LEU A 215 21.32 -44.21 19.30
CA LEU A 215 21.95 -43.17 20.13
C LEU A 215 23.48 -43.25 20.10
N ARG A 216 24.05 -44.46 20.08
CA ARG A 216 25.49 -44.69 19.96
C ARG A 216 26.02 -44.30 18.57
N LYS A 217 25.33 -44.69 17.50
CA LYS A 217 25.69 -44.33 16.12
C LYS A 217 25.69 -42.81 15.90
N ILE A 218 24.75 -42.11 16.54
CA ILE A 218 24.60 -40.65 16.44
C ILE A 218 25.52 -39.89 17.42
N ARG A 219 26.25 -40.61 18.28
CA ARG A 219 27.18 -40.07 19.29
C ARG A 219 26.50 -39.17 20.34
N ILE A 220 25.27 -39.49 20.71
CA ILE A 220 24.59 -38.83 21.85
C ILE A 220 25.12 -39.42 23.17
N ILE A 221 25.40 -40.73 23.17
CA ILE A 221 25.96 -41.43 24.32
C ILE A 221 27.45 -41.68 24.05
N SER A 222 28.30 -41.24 24.96
CA SER A 222 29.75 -41.44 24.97
C SER A 222 30.15 -42.51 26.00
N SER A 223 31.36 -43.05 25.86
CA SER A 223 31.91 -44.03 26.82
C SER A 223 32.20 -43.45 28.22
N THR A 224 32.15 -42.12 28.36
CA THR A 224 32.35 -41.38 29.62
C THR A 224 31.07 -40.68 30.05
N ASN A 225 30.57 -40.95 31.26
CA ASN A 225 29.27 -40.45 31.73
C ASN A 225 29.29 -39.02 32.27
N THR A 226 30.43 -38.52 32.77
CA THR A 226 30.51 -37.19 33.44
C THR A 226 30.17 -36.05 32.49
N SER A 227 30.60 -36.13 31.23
CA SER A 227 30.33 -35.15 30.18
C SER A 227 29.12 -35.49 29.31
N SER A 228 28.38 -36.58 29.57
CA SER A 228 27.23 -36.99 28.75
C SER A 228 25.92 -36.30 29.17
N LEU A 229 24.94 -36.22 28.26
CA LEU A 229 23.64 -35.60 28.57
C LEU A 229 22.83 -36.47 29.56
N PHE A 230 22.75 -37.77 29.30
CA PHE A 230 22.08 -38.78 30.12
C PHE A 230 22.79 -40.14 29.93
N ALA A 231 22.55 -41.06 30.86
CA ALA A 231 23.06 -42.43 30.83
C ALA A 231 21.96 -43.42 30.42
N ILE A 232 22.37 -44.54 29.79
CA ILE A 232 21.52 -45.72 29.56
C ILE A 232 22.13 -46.88 30.35
N PRO A 233 21.35 -47.58 31.19
CA PRO A 233 21.88 -48.69 31.98
C PRO A 233 22.27 -49.86 31.06
N PRO A 234 23.45 -50.47 31.25
CA PRO A 234 23.94 -51.52 30.35
C PRO A 234 23.37 -52.91 30.65
N ASN A 235 23.02 -53.20 31.92
CA ASN A 235 22.63 -54.54 32.39
C ASN A 235 21.21 -54.58 32.96
N GLU A 236 20.47 -53.48 32.89
CA GLU A 236 19.10 -53.37 33.40
C GLU A 236 18.17 -52.97 32.26
N GLU A 237 16.94 -53.47 32.33
CA GLU A 237 15.86 -53.08 31.42
C GLU A 237 15.64 -51.56 31.49
N PHE A 238 15.55 -50.88 30.35
CA PHE A 238 15.30 -49.43 30.28
C PHE A 238 14.14 -49.04 29.35
N VAL A 239 13.51 -50.01 28.70
CA VAL A 239 12.28 -49.82 27.92
C VAL A 239 11.13 -50.57 28.59
N TYR A 240 10.01 -49.88 28.79
CA TYR A 240 8.77 -50.48 29.24
C TYR A 240 7.63 -50.23 28.24
N MET A 241 6.96 -51.30 27.80
CA MET A 241 5.77 -51.23 26.96
C MET A 241 4.50 -51.58 27.74
N CYS A 242 3.60 -50.61 27.86
CA CYS A 242 2.33 -50.77 28.54
C CYS A 242 1.40 -51.71 27.76
N GLN A 243 0.84 -52.70 28.48
CA GLN A 243 -0.16 -53.62 27.96
C GLN A 243 -1.59 -53.17 28.23
N ASP A 244 -1.77 -52.22 29.13
CA ASP A 244 -3.10 -51.71 29.47
C ASP A 244 -3.69 -51.09 28.20
N GLU A 245 -4.74 -51.72 27.66
CA GLU A 245 -5.53 -51.07 26.62
C GLU A 245 -6.01 -49.72 27.18
N GLN A 246 -6.06 -48.68 26.35
CA GLN A 246 -6.71 -47.42 26.71
C GLN A 246 -8.19 -47.73 26.92
N VAL A 247 -8.53 -48.12 28.15
CA VAL A 247 -9.88 -48.48 28.52
C VAL A 247 -10.68 -47.19 28.52
N ASP A 248 -11.55 -47.05 27.52
CA ASP A 248 -12.64 -46.08 27.58
C ASP A 248 -13.35 -46.28 28.93
N ARG A 249 -13.20 -45.33 29.85
CA ARG A 249 -13.75 -45.43 31.21
C ARG A 249 -15.27 -45.61 31.16
N LEU A 250 -15.92 -44.92 30.22
CA LEU A 250 -17.35 -45.07 29.98
C LEU A 250 -17.64 -46.44 29.39
N GLY A 251 -16.91 -46.84 28.34
CA GLY A 251 -17.05 -48.16 27.71
C GLY A 251 -16.77 -49.32 28.65
N HIS A 252 -15.89 -49.17 29.65
CA HIS A 252 -15.69 -50.16 30.71
C HIS A 252 -16.80 -50.13 31.74
N ALA A 253 -17.22 -48.95 32.21
CA ALA A 253 -18.38 -48.84 33.09
C ALA A 253 -19.63 -49.48 32.44
N VAL A 254 -19.87 -49.23 31.15
CA VAL A 254 -20.94 -49.84 30.36
C VAL A 254 -20.74 -51.35 30.20
N ARG A 255 -19.53 -51.83 29.89
CA ARG A 255 -19.23 -53.28 29.83
C ARG A 255 -19.44 -53.97 31.17
N SER A 256 -18.97 -53.39 32.27
CA SER A 256 -19.18 -53.88 33.63
C SER A 256 -20.66 -53.88 33.99
N LEU A 257 -21.43 -52.87 33.57
CA LEU A 257 -22.88 -52.82 33.75
C LEU A 257 -23.58 -53.93 32.95
N ILE A 258 -23.21 -54.12 31.68
CA ILE A 258 -23.75 -55.19 30.82
C ILE A 258 -23.49 -56.57 31.44
N LEU A 259 -22.26 -56.80 31.92
CA LEU A 259 -21.88 -58.04 32.61
C LEU A 259 -22.64 -58.23 33.92
N GLY A 260 -22.83 -57.15 34.70
CA GLY A 260 -23.58 -57.17 35.95
C GLY A 260 -25.08 -57.41 35.79
N CYS A 261 -25.66 -57.15 34.62
CA CYS A 261 -27.07 -57.39 34.32
C CYS A 261 -27.37 -58.82 33.80
N GLN A 262 -26.38 -59.71 33.69
CA GLN A 262 -26.60 -61.10 33.23
C GLN A 262 -27.22 -61.98 34.34
N PRO A 263 -28.22 -62.83 34.04
CA PRO A 263 -28.89 -63.65 35.04
C PRO A 263 -27.91 -64.66 35.67
N GLY A 264 -27.75 -64.60 37.00
CA GLY A 264 -26.80 -65.40 37.77
C GLY A 264 -25.47 -64.69 38.09
N ALA A 265 -25.24 -63.49 37.55
CA ALA A 265 -24.09 -62.67 37.91
C ALA A 265 -24.35 -61.94 39.24
N THR A 266 -23.60 -62.28 40.29
CA THR A 266 -23.44 -61.39 41.44
C THR A 266 -22.59 -60.22 41.02
N LEU A 267 -23.14 -59.01 41.12
CA LEU A 267 -22.42 -57.76 40.95
C LEU A 267 -21.40 -57.66 42.08
N GLN A 268 -20.21 -58.22 41.89
CA GLN A 268 -19.06 -57.90 42.72
C GLN A 268 -18.66 -56.48 42.36
N VAL A 269 -19.29 -55.52 43.04
CA VAL A 269 -18.75 -54.17 43.14
C VAL A 269 -17.47 -54.32 43.94
N GLU A 270 -16.36 -54.63 43.27
CA GLU A 270 -15.07 -54.28 43.84
C GLU A 270 -15.12 -52.77 44.06
N ALA A 271 -15.00 -52.36 45.33
CA ALA A 271 -14.87 -50.96 45.67
C ALA A 271 -13.80 -50.35 44.75
N PRO A 272 -13.90 -49.07 44.33
CA PRO A 272 -12.90 -48.46 43.43
C PRO A 272 -11.47 -48.43 44.00
N TYR A 273 -11.29 -48.95 45.22
CA TYR A 273 -10.08 -49.03 46.00
C TYR A 273 -9.97 -50.39 46.67
N CYS A 274 -9.81 -51.47 45.92
CA CYS A 274 -9.17 -52.66 46.47
C CYS A 274 -8.37 -53.36 45.37
N SER A 275 -7.03 -53.27 45.51
CA SER A 275 -6.04 -54.19 44.94
C SER A 275 -6.43 -54.89 43.64
N GLN A 276 -6.09 -54.29 42.50
CA GLN A 276 -5.86 -55.09 41.29
C GLN A 276 -4.91 -56.24 41.67
N PRO A 277 -5.16 -57.48 41.25
CA PRO A 277 -4.22 -58.57 41.48
C PRO A 277 -2.86 -58.12 40.95
N GLU A 278 -1.81 -58.23 41.77
CA GLU A 278 -0.45 -57.88 41.39
C GLU A 278 -0.10 -58.62 40.09
N GLN A 279 -0.18 -57.92 38.96
CA GLN A 279 0.41 -58.44 37.73
C GLN A 279 1.92 -58.53 37.96
N GLU A 280 2.50 -59.70 37.69
CA GLU A 280 3.95 -59.95 37.82
C GLU A 280 4.81 -58.87 37.11
N ARG A 281 4.26 -58.22 36.08
CA ARG A 281 4.90 -57.14 35.32
C ARG A 281 4.13 -55.82 35.49
N SER A 282 4.59 -54.99 36.43
CA SER A 282 4.08 -53.63 36.64
C SER A 282 5.16 -52.58 36.32
N PHE A 283 4.74 -51.39 35.88
CA PHE A 283 5.70 -50.28 35.72
C PHE A 283 6.35 -49.87 37.06
N LYS A 284 5.63 -50.07 38.18
CA LYS A 284 6.16 -49.80 39.52
C LYS A 284 7.33 -50.71 39.85
N SER A 285 7.22 -52.03 39.59
CA SER A 285 8.31 -52.98 39.84
C SER A 285 9.51 -52.72 38.92
N PHE A 286 9.27 -52.37 37.65
CA PHE A 286 10.31 -51.92 36.72
C PHE A 286 11.08 -50.69 37.25
N LEU A 287 10.37 -49.63 37.65
CA LEU A 287 11.00 -48.41 38.15
C LEU A 287 11.73 -48.61 39.49
N GLN A 288 11.19 -49.49 40.35
CA GLN A 288 11.73 -49.73 41.70
C GLN A 288 13.17 -50.30 41.66
N VAL A 289 13.55 -51.05 40.62
CA VAL A 289 14.92 -51.54 40.43
C VAL A 289 15.92 -50.37 40.36
N HIS A 290 15.63 -49.38 39.52
CA HIS A 290 16.49 -48.21 39.36
C HIS A 290 16.49 -47.29 40.59
N VAL A 291 15.34 -47.13 41.25
CA VAL A 291 15.24 -46.35 42.49
C VAL A 291 16.07 -46.98 43.61
N GLN A 292 16.01 -48.30 43.74
CA GLN A 292 16.77 -49.02 44.77
C GLN A 292 18.28 -48.92 44.52
N GLN A 293 18.70 -48.92 43.27
CA GLN A 293 20.11 -48.73 42.92
C GLN A 293 20.59 -47.30 43.14
N ALA A 294 19.78 -46.30 42.78
CA ALA A 294 20.05 -44.90 43.10
C ALA A 294 20.28 -44.70 44.60
N ARG A 295 19.52 -45.40 45.44
CA ARG A 295 19.66 -45.33 46.91
C ARG A 295 20.91 -45.99 47.45
N ASN A 296 21.23 -47.18 46.95
CA ASN A 296 22.21 -48.04 47.60
C ASN A 296 23.62 -47.89 47.03
N LYS A 297 23.74 -47.78 45.70
CA LYS A 297 25.02 -47.90 44.98
C LYS A 297 25.34 -46.66 44.14
N GLY A 298 24.34 -45.87 43.76
CA GLY A 298 24.48 -44.86 42.72
C GLY A 298 24.52 -45.49 41.32
N PHE A 299 24.62 -44.64 40.30
CA PHE A 299 24.66 -45.07 38.90
C PHE A 299 26.09 -45.11 38.38
N ASP A 300 26.60 -46.30 38.05
CA ASP A 300 27.88 -46.48 37.36
C ASP A 300 27.66 -47.17 36.01
N ASP A 301 27.12 -46.41 35.06
CA ASP A 301 26.77 -46.91 33.72
C ASP A 301 27.92 -46.74 32.70
N ASN A 302 29.17 -46.61 33.15
CA ASN A 302 30.30 -46.37 32.24
C ASN A 302 30.61 -47.65 31.45
N VAL A 303 30.36 -47.64 30.14
CA VAL A 303 30.67 -48.76 29.25
C VAL A 303 32.02 -48.53 28.57
N THR A 304 33.12 -48.89 29.24
CA THR A 304 34.47 -48.89 28.64
C THR A 304 34.86 -50.29 28.16
N SER A 305 35.14 -50.42 26.86
CA SER A 305 35.64 -51.68 26.25
C SER A 305 37.13 -51.97 26.54
N SER A 306 37.78 -51.12 27.33
CA SER A 306 39.22 -51.15 27.62
C SER A 306 39.48 -51.87 28.95
N ARG A 307 40.16 -53.02 28.91
CA ARG A 307 40.56 -53.79 30.11
C ARG A 307 41.63 -53.09 30.99
N HIS A 308 42.08 -51.88 30.62
CA HIS A 308 43.20 -51.19 31.26
C HIS A 308 42.89 -49.77 31.75
N ALA A 309 41.64 -49.29 31.68
CA ALA A 309 41.28 -48.01 32.30
C ALA A 309 40.85 -48.25 33.76
N GLN A 310 41.53 -47.61 34.72
CA GLN A 310 41.04 -47.53 36.10
C GLN A 310 39.66 -46.86 36.08
N GLN A 311 38.62 -47.59 36.49
CA GLN A 311 37.26 -47.07 36.63
C GLN A 311 37.23 -46.09 37.80
N LEU A 312 37.26 -44.79 37.51
CA LEU A 312 36.82 -43.79 38.48
C LEU A 312 35.29 -43.90 38.56
N PRO A 313 34.70 -44.10 39.75
CA PRO A 313 33.25 -44.21 39.90
C PRO A 313 32.57 -42.93 39.41
N ALA A 314 31.44 -43.08 38.72
CA ALA A 314 30.66 -41.94 38.28
C ALA A 314 30.15 -41.14 39.50
N TYR A 315 30.27 -39.82 39.44
CA TYR A 315 29.78 -38.92 40.48
C TYR A 315 28.27 -39.09 40.69
N PHE A 316 27.87 -39.28 41.94
CA PHE A 316 26.49 -39.49 42.33
C PHE A 316 26.24 -38.94 43.73
N GLU A 317 25.21 -38.09 43.86
CA GLU A 317 24.81 -37.49 45.12
C GLU A 317 23.32 -37.61 45.35
N LEU A 318 22.93 -37.98 46.59
CA LEU A 318 21.54 -37.95 47.03
C LEU A 318 21.29 -36.62 47.75
N PRO A 319 20.55 -35.68 47.11
CA PRO A 319 20.33 -34.37 47.68
C PRO A 319 19.36 -34.42 48.85
N SER A 320 19.52 -33.50 49.81
CA SER A 320 18.44 -33.18 50.74
C SER A 320 17.33 -32.44 50.00
N LEU A 321 16.11 -32.51 50.53
CA LEU A 321 14.98 -31.81 49.94
C LEU A 321 15.20 -30.29 49.85
N GLU A 322 15.83 -29.68 50.86
CA GLU A 322 16.14 -28.25 50.92
C GLU A 322 17.13 -27.85 49.81
N HIS A 323 18.28 -28.50 49.73
CA HIS A 323 19.28 -28.22 48.70
C HIS A 323 18.74 -28.50 47.29
N TRP A 324 17.91 -29.54 47.11
CA TRP A 324 17.29 -29.83 45.82
C TRP A 324 16.35 -28.72 45.37
N VAL A 325 15.52 -28.18 46.26
CA VAL A 325 14.60 -27.07 45.95
C VAL A 325 15.39 -25.81 45.57
N GLU A 326 16.36 -25.41 46.39
CA GLU A 326 17.16 -24.20 46.14
C GLU A 326 17.96 -24.30 44.84
N ALA A 327 18.65 -25.43 44.61
CA ALA A 327 19.37 -25.67 43.37
C ALA A 327 18.42 -25.65 42.15
N SER A 328 17.25 -26.29 42.25
CA SER A 328 16.27 -26.33 41.16
C SER A 328 15.75 -24.93 40.81
N GLN A 329 15.49 -24.06 41.79
CA GLN A 329 15.05 -22.69 41.53
C GLN A 329 16.12 -21.86 40.82
N ARG A 330 17.38 -21.95 41.26
CA ARG A 330 18.51 -21.25 40.62
C ARG A 330 18.71 -21.72 39.18
N ILE A 331 18.71 -23.04 38.95
CA ILE A 331 18.88 -23.62 37.61
C ILE A 331 17.71 -23.22 36.69
N TYR A 332 16.48 -23.22 37.21
CA TYR A 332 15.29 -22.80 36.47
C TYR A 332 15.43 -21.37 35.92
N GLY A 333 15.88 -20.43 36.77
CA GLY A 333 16.07 -19.02 36.38
C GLY A 333 17.14 -18.80 35.29
N VAL A 334 18.10 -19.71 35.15
CA VAL A 334 19.11 -19.67 34.09
C VAL A 334 18.59 -20.29 32.79
N ILE A 335 18.02 -21.50 32.86
CA ILE A 335 17.65 -22.28 31.68
C ILE A 335 16.37 -21.75 31.01
N MET A 336 15.39 -21.29 31.79
CA MET A 336 14.07 -20.88 31.27
C MET A 336 14.03 -19.46 30.68
N LYS A 337 15.18 -18.79 30.54
CA LYS A 337 15.26 -17.52 29.79
C LYS A 337 14.78 -17.72 28.35
N ARG A 338 13.85 -16.87 27.90
CA ARG A 338 13.23 -16.94 26.56
C ARG A 338 14.22 -16.56 25.46
N GLU A 339 14.98 -17.53 24.98
CA GLU A 339 15.75 -17.39 23.74
C GLU A 339 15.42 -18.54 22.78
N THR A 340 15.32 -18.29 21.48
CA THR A 340 14.97 -19.34 20.53
C THR A 340 16.20 -20.22 20.21
N LEU A 341 16.02 -21.55 20.21
CA LEU A 341 17.07 -22.49 19.82
C LEU A 341 17.17 -22.56 18.29
N THR A 342 18.12 -21.82 17.73
CA THR A 342 18.34 -21.75 16.28
C THR A 342 18.69 -23.09 15.63
N SER A 343 19.20 -24.06 16.39
CA SER A 343 19.48 -25.42 15.93
C SER A 343 18.21 -26.24 15.65
N LEU A 344 17.09 -25.93 16.31
CA LEU A 344 15.78 -26.56 16.09
C LEU A 344 14.94 -25.84 15.03
N SER A 345 15.37 -24.66 14.61
CA SER A 345 14.65 -23.76 13.70
C SER A 345 15.05 -23.99 12.23
N THR A 346 14.92 -25.23 11.75
CA THR A 346 15.38 -25.62 10.40
C THR A 346 14.63 -24.91 9.28
N ASP A 347 13.31 -24.78 9.43
CA ASP A 347 12.43 -24.28 8.36
C ASP A 347 12.56 -22.76 8.18
N THR A 348 12.68 -22.02 9.28
CA THR A 348 12.93 -20.57 9.25
C THR A 348 14.30 -20.26 8.68
N ARG A 349 15.35 -21.00 9.08
CA ARG A 349 16.70 -20.85 8.52
C ARG A 349 16.76 -21.20 7.03
N PHE A 350 16.06 -22.24 6.61
CA PHE A 350 15.95 -22.57 5.19
C PHE A 350 15.27 -21.43 4.41
N SER A 351 14.16 -20.90 4.93
CA SER A 351 13.46 -19.78 4.32
C SER A 351 14.31 -18.52 4.23
N GLU A 352 15.02 -18.18 5.31
CA GLU A 352 15.96 -17.06 5.37
C GLU A 352 17.04 -17.18 4.27
N GLN A 353 17.74 -18.31 4.23
CA GLN A 353 18.81 -18.54 3.26
C GLN A 353 18.32 -18.51 1.82
N ARG A 354 17.12 -19.05 1.56
CA ARG A 354 16.50 -18.99 0.23
C ARG A 354 16.11 -17.56 -0.15
N CYS A 355 15.50 -16.80 0.75
CA CYS A 355 15.12 -15.42 0.50
C CYS A 355 16.34 -14.53 0.27
N LEU A 356 17.38 -14.64 1.12
CA LEU A 356 18.65 -13.92 0.97
C LEU A 356 19.35 -14.19 -0.36
N LYS A 357 19.25 -15.43 -0.87
CA LYS A 357 19.83 -15.79 -2.17
C LYS A 357 19.04 -15.21 -3.35
N VAL A 358 17.71 -15.18 -3.26
CA VAL A 358 16.83 -14.76 -4.35
C VAL A 358 16.67 -13.24 -4.41
N LEU A 359 16.69 -12.55 -3.27
CA LEU A 359 16.53 -11.10 -3.16
C LEU A 359 17.44 -10.31 -4.13
N PRO A 360 18.78 -10.50 -4.16
CA PRO A 360 19.65 -9.78 -5.08
C PRO A 360 19.35 -10.09 -6.56
N LEU A 361 18.85 -11.30 -6.87
CA LEU A 361 18.46 -11.66 -8.23
C LEU A 361 17.17 -10.94 -8.66
N ALA A 362 16.21 -10.80 -7.74
CA ALA A 362 14.98 -10.04 -7.98
C ALA A 362 15.27 -8.55 -8.17
N LEU A 363 16.18 -7.99 -7.36
CA LEU A 363 16.64 -6.60 -7.50
C LEU A 363 17.37 -6.37 -8.83
N ALA A 364 18.27 -7.28 -9.22
CA ALA A 364 18.93 -7.21 -10.52
C ALA A 364 17.90 -7.24 -11.65
N ARG A 365 16.84 -8.05 -11.52
CA ARG A 365 15.76 -8.13 -12.53
C ARG A 365 14.90 -6.86 -12.59
N TYR A 366 14.70 -6.19 -11.47
CA TYR A 366 14.07 -4.88 -11.42
C TYR A 366 14.93 -3.82 -12.14
N GLN A 367 16.24 -3.82 -11.89
CA GLN A 367 17.20 -2.83 -12.40
C GLN A 367 17.54 -3.03 -13.89
N ASP A 368 17.22 -4.19 -14.46
CA ASP A 368 17.55 -4.57 -15.81
C ASP A 368 16.82 -3.73 -16.88
N GLY A 369 17.60 -2.97 -17.66
CA GLY A 369 17.12 -2.16 -18.78
C GLY A 369 16.30 -0.93 -18.36
N LEU A 370 16.52 -0.38 -17.16
CA LEU A 370 15.84 0.85 -16.72
C LEU A 370 16.45 2.11 -17.36
N PRO A 371 15.63 3.07 -17.80
CA PRO A 371 16.09 4.41 -18.18
C PRO A 371 16.72 5.17 -17.00
N SER A 372 17.43 6.27 -17.30
CA SER A 372 18.00 7.15 -16.27
C SER A 372 16.93 7.74 -15.35
N HIS A 373 15.82 8.18 -15.93
CA HIS A 373 14.64 8.67 -15.21
C HIS A 373 13.39 8.02 -15.80
N TYR A 374 12.43 7.65 -14.94
CA TYR A 374 11.19 7.00 -15.37
C TYR A 374 10.00 7.33 -14.48
N THR A 375 8.80 7.10 -15.02
CA THR A 375 7.51 7.35 -14.36
C THR A 375 7.17 6.27 -13.32
N ARG A 376 6.21 6.59 -12.45
CA ARG A 376 5.64 5.68 -11.46
C ARG A 376 5.04 4.44 -12.10
N VAL A 377 4.37 4.59 -13.24
CA VAL A 377 3.77 3.46 -13.96
C VAL A 377 4.81 2.43 -14.38
N LEU A 378 5.98 2.88 -14.87
CA LEU A 378 7.07 1.97 -15.22
C LEU A 378 7.67 1.31 -13.97
N HIS A 379 7.83 2.08 -12.87
CA HIS A 379 8.27 1.57 -11.58
C HIS A 379 7.36 0.42 -11.10
N GLU A 380 6.05 0.65 -11.02
CA GLU A 380 5.07 -0.32 -10.53
C GLU A 380 5.02 -1.58 -11.41
N THR A 381 5.12 -1.41 -12.74
CA THR A 381 5.19 -2.54 -13.68
C THR A 381 6.43 -3.39 -13.42
N ARG A 382 7.60 -2.76 -13.26
CA ARG A 382 8.87 -3.46 -13.01
C ARG A 382 8.91 -4.11 -11.63
N LEU A 383 8.37 -3.43 -10.61
CA LEU A 383 8.24 -3.98 -9.26
C LEU A 383 7.38 -5.24 -9.26
N THR A 384 6.27 -5.22 -9.99
CA THR A 384 5.38 -6.39 -10.13
C THR A 384 6.11 -7.59 -10.73
N VAL A 385 6.93 -7.37 -11.77
CA VAL A 385 7.76 -8.43 -12.39
C VAL A 385 8.79 -8.97 -11.39
N ALA A 386 9.46 -8.10 -10.64
CA ALA A 386 10.43 -8.50 -9.63
C ALA A 386 9.79 -9.30 -8.49
N LEU A 387 8.62 -8.87 -8.01
CA LEU A 387 7.83 -9.58 -7.00
C LEU A 387 7.34 -10.94 -7.50
N ALA A 388 6.90 -11.04 -8.75
CA ALA A 388 6.50 -12.32 -9.34
C ALA A 388 7.68 -13.29 -9.42
N PHE A 389 8.86 -12.81 -9.80
CA PHE A 389 10.09 -13.61 -9.81
C PHE A 389 10.50 -14.04 -8.39
N PHE A 390 10.45 -13.12 -7.43
CA PHE A 390 10.74 -13.42 -6.02
C PHE A 390 9.75 -14.46 -5.48
N GLY A 391 8.45 -14.28 -5.75
CA GLY A 391 7.36 -15.20 -5.45
C GLY A 391 7.44 -16.54 -6.18
N ALA A 392 8.23 -16.69 -7.23
CA ALA A 392 8.46 -17.98 -7.88
C ALA A 392 9.59 -18.78 -7.19
N GLN A 393 10.62 -18.13 -6.66
CA GLN A 393 11.83 -18.80 -6.17
C GLN A 393 12.00 -18.79 -4.64
N ALA A 394 11.48 -17.77 -3.96
CA ALA A 394 11.50 -17.65 -2.50
C ALA A 394 10.30 -18.39 -1.87
N ARG A 395 10.53 -19.04 -0.71
CA ARG A 395 9.55 -19.87 -0.01
C ARG A 395 9.78 -19.82 1.50
N GLY A 396 8.71 -20.09 2.26
CA GLY A 396 8.74 -20.31 3.72
C GLY A 396 8.30 -19.10 4.56
N PRO A 397 8.41 -19.21 5.90
CA PRO A 397 7.87 -18.25 6.87
C PRO A 397 8.30 -16.80 6.66
N LEU A 398 9.55 -16.58 6.23
CA LEU A 398 10.13 -15.24 6.11
C LEU A 398 9.88 -14.58 4.75
N PHE A 399 9.11 -15.22 3.87
CA PHE A 399 8.82 -14.72 2.53
C PHE A 399 8.26 -13.29 2.54
N HIS A 400 7.26 -13.02 3.39
CA HIS A 400 6.60 -11.71 3.44
C HIS A 400 7.53 -10.61 3.93
N HIS A 401 8.39 -10.90 4.90
CA HIS A 401 9.38 -9.95 5.40
C HIS A 401 10.35 -9.51 4.29
N TYR A 402 10.94 -10.48 3.57
CA TYR A 402 11.85 -10.18 2.47
C TYR A 402 11.15 -9.62 1.22
N SER A 403 9.87 -9.95 1.01
CA SER A 403 9.06 -9.32 -0.04
C SER A 403 8.85 -7.84 0.25
N ALA A 404 8.57 -7.47 1.50
CA ALA A 404 8.46 -6.07 1.91
C ALA A 404 9.80 -5.34 1.78
N GLN A 405 10.90 -6.01 2.14
CA GLN A 405 12.26 -5.48 1.92
C GLN A 405 12.54 -5.21 0.42
N LEU A 406 12.18 -6.15 -0.47
CA LEU A 406 12.31 -5.96 -1.92
C LEU A 406 11.55 -4.74 -2.42
N VAL A 407 10.32 -4.51 -1.94
CA VAL A 407 9.53 -3.32 -2.28
C VAL A 407 10.24 -2.06 -1.80
N ALA A 408 10.69 -2.03 -0.55
CA ALA A 408 11.37 -0.86 0.03
C ALA A 408 12.67 -0.51 -0.70
N GLU A 409 13.47 -1.51 -1.08
CA GLU A 409 14.72 -1.30 -1.84
C GLU A 409 14.45 -0.80 -3.27
N CYS A 410 13.44 -1.36 -3.95
CA CYS A 410 13.02 -0.87 -5.28
C CYS A 410 12.48 0.56 -5.21
N GLN A 411 11.70 0.90 -4.17
CA GLN A 411 11.16 2.24 -3.96
C GLN A 411 12.29 3.24 -3.72
N THR A 412 13.21 2.92 -2.82
CA THR A 412 14.39 3.75 -2.51
C THR A 412 15.24 3.96 -3.77
N HIS A 413 15.44 2.92 -4.58
CA HIS A 413 16.15 3.04 -5.85
C HIS A 413 15.45 3.98 -6.84
N TRP A 414 14.11 3.99 -6.90
CA TRP A 414 13.38 4.92 -7.76
C TRP A 414 13.41 6.36 -7.23
N GLU A 415 13.26 6.53 -5.92
CA GLU A 415 13.31 7.83 -5.23
C GLU A 415 14.71 8.45 -5.19
N SER A 416 15.76 7.68 -5.47
CA SER A 416 17.16 8.14 -5.58
C SER A 416 17.44 9.01 -6.83
N GLY A 417 16.58 10.00 -7.10
CA GLY A 417 16.75 10.95 -8.20
C GLY A 417 16.40 10.40 -9.58
N ARG A 418 15.76 9.23 -9.67
CA ARG A 418 15.38 8.60 -10.96
C ARG A 418 13.92 8.86 -11.36
N GLN A 419 13.25 9.79 -10.69
CA GLN A 419 11.86 10.13 -10.95
C GLN A 419 11.77 11.10 -12.13
N LEU A 420 10.84 10.86 -13.05
CA LEU A 420 10.41 11.86 -14.04
C LEU A 420 9.35 12.78 -13.45
N CYS A 421 9.27 14.00 -13.97
CA CYS A 421 8.18 14.92 -13.69
C CYS A 421 6.92 14.44 -14.41
N GLU A 422 5.85 14.15 -13.67
CA GLU A 422 4.59 13.62 -14.22
C GLU A 422 3.56 14.72 -14.49
N ALA A 423 3.95 16.00 -14.39
CA ALA A 423 3.07 17.12 -14.72
C ALA A 423 2.70 17.08 -16.21
N ALA A 424 1.41 17.23 -16.50
CA ALA A 424 0.90 17.35 -17.85
C ALA A 424 0.80 18.82 -18.28
N SER A 425 1.10 19.09 -19.54
CA SER A 425 0.84 20.38 -20.17
C SER A 425 -0.66 20.63 -20.31
N LEU A 426 -1.05 21.86 -20.66
CA LEU A 426 -2.44 22.20 -20.92
C LEU A 426 -3.03 21.49 -22.15
N THR A 427 -2.19 20.87 -22.98
CA THR A 427 -2.61 20.04 -24.12
C THR A 427 -2.55 18.54 -23.80
N GLY A 428 -2.13 18.16 -22.59
CA GLY A 428 -2.14 16.77 -22.10
C GLY A 428 -0.82 16.00 -22.27
N ASN A 429 0.27 16.64 -22.70
CA ASN A 429 1.56 15.95 -22.84
C ASN A 429 2.36 16.00 -21.53
N PRO A 430 2.94 14.88 -21.07
CA PRO A 430 3.72 14.85 -19.84
C PRO A 430 5.07 15.56 -19.99
N CYS A 431 5.59 16.06 -18.86
CA CYS A 431 6.92 16.62 -18.78
C CYS A 431 7.99 15.54 -19.02
N THR A 432 9.03 15.88 -19.78
CA THR A 432 10.16 14.99 -20.06
C THR A 432 11.36 15.23 -19.13
N LEU A 433 11.25 16.19 -18.22
CA LEU A 433 12.33 16.55 -17.30
C LEU A 433 12.33 15.63 -16.06
N PRO A 434 13.48 15.48 -15.38
CA PRO A 434 13.53 14.88 -14.05
C PRO A 434 12.58 15.59 -13.09
N LYS A 435 12.12 14.91 -12.05
CA LYS A 435 11.26 15.52 -11.04
C LYS A 435 11.95 16.78 -10.48
N HIS A 436 11.26 17.90 -10.60
CA HIS A 436 11.77 19.21 -10.24
C HIS A 436 10.78 19.96 -9.34
N ILE A 437 11.27 21.05 -8.76
CA ILE A 437 10.48 21.95 -7.91
C ILE A 437 9.47 22.70 -8.80
N VAL A 438 8.35 23.13 -8.22
CA VAL A 438 7.24 23.82 -8.91
C VAL A 438 7.69 25.07 -9.68
N ASP A 439 8.77 25.73 -9.23
CA ASP A 439 9.26 26.97 -9.86
C ASP A 439 10.09 26.75 -11.14
N GLN A 440 10.47 25.50 -11.45
CA GLN A 440 11.19 25.21 -12.69
C GLN A 440 10.21 24.98 -13.86
N GLU A 441 10.55 25.52 -15.03
CA GLU A 441 9.71 25.41 -16.21
C GLU A 441 9.63 23.97 -16.72
N HIS A 442 8.40 23.50 -16.93
CA HIS A 442 8.12 22.20 -17.50
C HIS A 442 8.35 22.20 -19.02
N CYS A 443 8.70 21.04 -19.57
CA CYS A 443 8.88 20.87 -21.01
C CYS A 443 8.37 19.49 -21.44
N SER A 444 7.43 19.44 -22.38
CA SER A 444 6.97 18.17 -23.00
C SER A 444 7.80 17.79 -24.24
N GLY A 445 8.68 18.67 -24.71
CA GLY A 445 9.41 18.53 -25.98
C GLY A 445 8.55 18.74 -27.24
N VAL A 446 7.22 18.91 -27.09
CA VAL A 446 6.30 19.15 -28.21
C VAL A 446 6.36 20.61 -28.64
N ARG A 447 6.38 20.83 -29.95
CA ARG A 447 6.39 22.17 -30.57
C ARG A 447 5.27 22.29 -31.60
N TYR A 448 4.58 23.42 -31.54
CA TYR A 448 3.52 23.84 -32.45
C TYR A 448 3.98 25.01 -33.32
N ILE A 449 3.28 25.27 -34.42
CA ILE A 449 3.47 26.48 -35.21
C ILE A 449 2.25 27.36 -35.01
N SER A 450 2.47 28.56 -34.48
CA SER A 450 1.41 29.54 -34.24
C SER A 450 1.72 30.90 -34.84
N VAL A 451 0.69 31.71 -35.06
CA VAL A 451 0.83 33.03 -35.70
C VAL A 451 0.67 34.16 -34.68
N CYS A 452 1.29 35.32 -34.93
CA CYS A 452 1.18 36.50 -34.08
C CYS A 452 -0.27 37.08 -33.99
N ASN A 453 -0.47 38.08 -33.13
CA ASN A 453 -1.78 38.74 -32.96
C ASN A 453 -2.38 39.25 -34.28
N CYS A 454 -1.56 39.85 -35.15
CA CYS A 454 -2.00 40.44 -36.42
C CYS A 454 -2.03 39.46 -37.61
N GLY A 455 -1.63 38.21 -37.39
CA GLY A 455 -1.66 37.18 -38.43
C GLY A 455 -0.57 37.30 -39.51
N ARG A 456 0.49 38.09 -39.31
CA ARG A 456 1.54 38.34 -40.33
C ARG A 456 2.83 37.52 -40.19
N LYS A 457 3.13 36.99 -39.00
CA LYS A 457 4.36 36.21 -38.75
C LYS A 457 4.04 34.91 -38.02
N GLN A 458 4.53 33.79 -38.56
CA GLN A 458 4.50 32.48 -37.89
C GLN A 458 5.72 32.33 -36.98
N GLY A 459 5.55 31.60 -35.89
CA GLY A 459 6.60 31.28 -34.94
C GLY A 459 6.42 29.89 -34.35
N SER A 460 7.53 29.32 -33.87
CA SER A 460 7.49 28.08 -33.09
C SER A 460 6.96 28.39 -31.70
N ARG A 461 6.01 27.60 -31.25
CA ARG A 461 5.36 27.71 -29.94
C ARG A 461 5.59 26.43 -29.16
N GLU A 462 6.09 26.56 -27.94
CA GLU A 462 6.22 25.43 -27.03
C GLU A 462 4.86 25.08 -26.40
N ASP A 463 4.72 23.82 -26.02
CA ASP A 463 3.52 23.32 -25.38
C ASP A 463 3.33 23.95 -23.98
N PRO A 464 2.28 24.74 -23.76
CA PRO A 464 2.18 25.56 -22.56
C PRO A 464 1.76 24.74 -21.34
N TYR A 465 2.40 25.02 -20.20
CA TYR A 465 2.01 24.47 -18.89
C TYR A 465 1.22 25.48 -18.04
N SER A 466 1.27 26.78 -18.39
CA SER A 466 0.50 27.82 -17.71
C SER A 466 -0.40 28.61 -18.67
N PRO A 467 -1.55 29.12 -18.20
CA PRO A 467 -2.45 29.95 -19.02
C PRO A 467 -1.77 31.21 -19.54
N LYS A 468 -0.84 31.78 -18.75
CA LYS A 468 -0.06 32.97 -19.12
C LYS A 468 0.90 32.68 -20.26
N GLN A 469 1.63 31.57 -20.21
CA GLN A 469 2.44 31.10 -21.35
C GLN A 469 1.56 30.91 -22.58
N ALA A 470 0.36 30.33 -22.40
CA ALA A 470 -0.53 30.01 -23.48
C ALA A 470 -1.16 31.24 -24.18
N ASN A 471 -1.65 32.20 -23.42
CA ASN A 471 -2.47 33.28 -23.96
C ASN A 471 -1.75 34.62 -24.08
N TYR A 472 -0.60 34.79 -23.42
CA TYR A 472 0.06 36.09 -23.32
C TYR A 472 1.53 36.04 -23.73
N THR A 473 2.38 35.28 -23.02
CA THR A 473 3.85 35.34 -23.17
C THR A 473 4.30 35.09 -24.61
N PHE A 474 3.81 34.03 -25.24
CA PHE A 474 4.12 33.71 -26.64
C PHE A 474 3.75 34.86 -27.58
N TYR A 475 2.53 35.38 -27.48
CA TYR A 475 2.05 36.43 -28.36
C TYR A 475 2.76 37.76 -28.13
N GLN A 476 3.18 38.05 -26.90
CA GLN A 476 3.95 39.24 -26.57
C GLN A 476 5.34 39.18 -27.23
N GLN A 477 6.04 38.06 -27.11
CA GLN A 477 7.33 37.84 -27.79
C GLN A 477 7.17 37.92 -29.31
N GLN A 478 6.20 37.18 -29.86
CA GLN A 478 5.93 37.14 -31.29
C GLN A 478 5.51 38.51 -31.85
N SER A 479 4.87 39.37 -31.06
CA SER A 479 4.48 40.73 -31.48
C SER A 479 5.65 41.70 -31.62
N LYS A 480 6.74 41.48 -30.87
CA LYS A 480 8.00 42.20 -31.04
C LYS A 480 8.68 41.74 -32.32
N ASP A 481 8.79 40.44 -32.51
CA ASP A 481 9.38 39.84 -33.71
C ASP A 481 8.65 40.19 -35.01
N CYS A 482 7.35 40.49 -34.94
CA CYS A 482 6.50 40.86 -36.07
C CYS A 482 6.36 42.39 -36.24
N ASP A 483 6.85 43.18 -35.28
CA ASP A 483 6.59 44.62 -35.15
C ASP A 483 5.11 45.03 -35.05
N CYS A 484 4.20 44.07 -34.82
CA CYS A 484 2.77 44.37 -34.72
C CYS A 484 2.35 44.96 -33.37
N HIS A 485 3.27 45.00 -32.40
CA HIS A 485 3.09 45.78 -31.19
C HIS A 485 3.07 47.30 -31.46
N ALA A 486 3.57 47.78 -32.60
CA ALA A 486 3.50 49.20 -32.93
C ALA A 486 2.13 49.63 -33.51
N PHE A 487 1.25 48.68 -33.82
CA PHE A 487 -0.05 48.98 -34.40
C PHE A 487 -1.04 49.55 -33.39
N VAL A 488 -1.98 50.36 -33.89
CA VAL A 488 -3.10 50.88 -33.09
C VAL A 488 -3.91 49.70 -32.56
N ARG A 489 -4.22 49.74 -31.27
CA ARG A 489 -4.90 48.66 -30.56
C ARG A 489 -6.01 49.21 -29.69
N ILE A 490 -6.97 48.36 -29.40
CA ILE A 490 -7.94 48.60 -28.33
C ILE A 490 -7.51 47.69 -27.18
N ASP A 491 -7.09 48.30 -26.08
CA ASP A 491 -6.69 47.58 -24.88
C ASP A 491 -7.93 47.22 -24.05
N PHE A 492 -8.00 45.96 -23.62
CA PHE A 492 -9.07 45.48 -22.76
C PHE A 492 -8.73 45.71 -21.29
N PRO A 493 -9.74 45.93 -20.42
CA PRO A 493 -9.50 46.19 -19.00
C PRO A 493 -8.70 45.08 -18.32
N ILE A 494 -7.59 45.44 -17.68
CA ILE A 494 -6.76 44.55 -16.86
C ILE A 494 -6.64 45.12 -15.45
N PHE A 495 -6.27 44.26 -14.50
CA PHE A 495 -6.01 44.67 -13.14
C PHE A 495 -4.77 45.56 -13.05
N GLU A 496 -4.95 46.73 -12.44
CA GLU A 496 -3.86 47.67 -12.16
C GLU A 496 -3.67 47.78 -10.65
N PRO A 497 -2.53 47.29 -10.10
CA PRO A 497 -2.29 47.32 -8.67
C PRO A 497 -2.02 48.75 -8.20
N SER A 498 -2.75 49.20 -7.18
CA SER A 498 -2.48 50.50 -6.52
C SER A 498 -1.38 50.39 -5.45
N ILE A 499 -0.98 49.18 -5.07
CA ILE A 499 0.04 48.87 -4.05
C ILE A 499 0.95 47.72 -4.51
N LYS A 500 2.14 47.59 -3.90
CA LYS A 500 3.11 46.54 -4.26
C LYS A 500 2.66 45.12 -3.88
N GLU A 501 1.84 45.00 -2.83
CA GLU A 501 1.31 43.72 -2.36
C GLU A 501 -0.14 43.55 -2.81
N TYR A 502 -0.33 42.71 -3.83
CA TYR A 502 -1.65 42.35 -4.35
C TYR A 502 -1.72 40.84 -4.54
N LYS A 503 -2.92 40.26 -4.48
CA LYS A 503 -3.12 38.81 -4.53
C LYS A 503 -4.24 38.41 -5.47
N ALA A 504 -4.34 37.12 -5.77
CA ALA A 504 -5.46 36.58 -6.51
C ALA A 504 -6.72 36.57 -5.61
N ALA A 505 -7.88 36.96 -6.15
CA ALA A 505 -9.13 36.93 -5.39
C ALA A 505 -9.54 35.48 -5.07
N THR A 506 -10.09 35.26 -3.86
CA THR A 506 -10.64 33.96 -3.45
C THR A 506 -12.15 33.99 -3.65
N LEU A 507 -12.66 33.26 -4.66
CA LEU A 507 -14.08 33.22 -4.99
C LEU A 507 -14.72 31.98 -4.34
N THR A 508 -15.31 32.12 -3.15
CA THR A 508 -16.10 31.06 -2.50
C THR A 508 -17.58 31.16 -2.87
N GLU A 509 -18.22 30.03 -3.18
CA GLU A 509 -19.66 29.96 -3.45
C GLU A 509 -20.46 30.20 -2.16
N ASN A 510 -21.07 31.36 -2.02
CA ASN A 510 -22.24 31.54 -1.17
C ASN A 510 -23.37 32.11 -2.04
N GLU A 511 -24.33 31.27 -2.40
CA GLU A 511 -25.62 31.70 -2.98
C GLU A 511 -26.51 32.48 -1.99
N GLU A 512 -26.06 32.80 -0.77
CA GLU A 512 -26.90 33.46 0.25
C GLU A 512 -26.60 34.94 0.52
N SER A 513 -25.70 35.58 -0.21
CA SER A 513 -25.33 36.99 0.08
C SER A 513 -26.25 38.05 -0.56
N LEU A 514 -27.36 37.66 -1.22
CA LEU A 514 -28.36 38.59 -1.75
C LEU A 514 -29.38 39.08 -0.70
N SER A 515 -29.18 38.79 0.59
CA SER A 515 -30.14 39.15 1.65
C SER A 515 -29.57 39.99 2.81
N ILE A 516 -28.34 40.49 2.74
CA ILE A 516 -27.73 41.30 3.81
C ILE A 516 -27.47 42.74 3.35
N LEU A 517 -28.50 43.46 2.90
CA LEU A 517 -28.52 44.94 2.89
C LEU A 517 -29.95 45.52 2.91
N SER A 518 -30.96 44.78 3.41
CA SER A 518 -32.33 45.30 3.55
C SER A 518 -32.66 45.76 4.97
N ASP A 519 -31.69 46.21 5.75
CA ASP A 519 -31.97 46.81 7.05
C ASP A 519 -31.14 48.08 7.29
N ARG A 520 -31.85 49.20 7.49
CA ARG A 520 -31.43 50.62 7.53
C ARG A 520 -31.27 51.25 6.13
N SER A 521 -32.09 52.20 5.66
CA SER A 521 -32.87 53.23 6.36
C SER A 521 -33.90 53.82 5.38
N GLU A 522 -35.04 54.28 5.88
CA GLU A 522 -35.95 55.18 5.16
C GLU A 522 -35.18 56.42 4.66
N LEU A 523 -35.38 56.80 3.39
CA LEU A 523 -35.43 58.19 2.87
C LEU A 523 -35.64 58.17 1.33
N THR A 524 -36.82 58.67 0.91
CA THR A 524 -37.24 59.31 -0.36
C THR A 524 -36.85 58.72 -1.75
N PRO A 525 -37.80 58.64 -2.71
CA PRO A 525 -37.54 58.18 -4.07
C PRO A 525 -37.17 59.36 -4.97
N ASP A 526 -35.87 59.61 -5.16
CA ASP A 526 -35.39 60.31 -6.35
C ASP A 526 -33.87 60.10 -6.50
N MET A 527 -33.43 59.85 -7.74
CA MET A 527 -32.06 59.56 -8.20
C MET A 527 -31.66 58.09 -8.38
N ASP A 528 -32.27 57.45 -9.40
CA ASP A 528 -31.65 56.33 -10.12
C ASP A 528 -30.59 56.87 -11.10
N ARG A 529 -29.36 57.07 -10.60
CA ARG A 529 -28.14 57.12 -11.42
C ARG A 529 -27.16 56.12 -10.84
N GLY A 530 -27.02 55.00 -11.54
CA GLY A 530 -26.28 53.81 -11.12
C GLY A 530 -24.90 54.09 -10.52
N LEU A 531 -24.69 53.58 -9.30
CA LEU A 531 -23.38 53.43 -8.68
C LEU A 531 -22.57 52.39 -9.48
N VAL A 532 -21.70 52.85 -10.38
CA VAL A 532 -20.69 52.00 -11.03
C VAL A 532 -19.70 51.56 -9.95
N ARG A 533 -19.66 50.26 -9.65
CA ARG A 533 -18.72 49.68 -8.69
C ARG A 533 -17.31 49.80 -9.26
N GLN A 534 -16.40 50.47 -8.54
CA GLN A 534 -15.03 50.68 -8.99
C GLN A 534 -14.25 49.34 -9.07
N PRO A 535 -13.33 49.18 -10.05
CA PRO A 535 -12.47 48.00 -10.13
C PRO A 535 -11.61 47.81 -8.88
N SER A 536 -11.39 46.56 -8.49
CA SER A 536 -10.48 46.18 -7.41
C SER A 536 -9.04 46.56 -7.76
N THR A 537 -8.32 47.16 -6.80
CA THR A 537 -6.92 47.58 -6.96
C THR A 537 -5.94 46.78 -6.11
N THR A 538 -6.44 45.83 -5.31
CA THR A 538 -5.66 44.96 -4.40
C THR A 538 -5.79 43.47 -4.72
N GLU A 539 -6.87 43.07 -5.39
CA GLU A 539 -7.10 41.68 -5.82
C GLU A 539 -7.42 41.59 -7.31
N TYR A 540 -6.84 40.60 -8.00
CA TYR A 540 -7.07 40.33 -9.42
C TYR A 540 -7.86 39.04 -9.65
N LEU A 541 -8.54 38.95 -10.79
CA LEU A 541 -9.25 37.75 -11.25
C LEU A 541 -8.23 36.66 -11.63
N PRO A 542 -8.23 35.48 -10.98
CA PRO A 542 -7.25 34.43 -11.28
C PRO A 542 -7.33 33.88 -12.72
N GLY A 543 -8.55 33.81 -13.26
CA GLY A 543 -8.84 33.35 -14.62
C GLY A 543 -9.10 34.50 -15.60
N MET A 544 -9.72 34.15 -16.72
CA MET A 544 -10.19 35.10 -17.73
C MET A 544 -11.57 35.64 -17.38
N LEU A 545 -11.89 36.81 -17.94
CA LEU A 545 -13.19 37.45 -17.75
C LEU A 545 -14.34 36.63 -18.39
N THR A 546 -15.40 36.41 -17.61
CA THR A 546 -16.62 35.73 -18.01
C THR A 546 -17.85 36.60 -17.72
N LEU A 547 -19.00 36.28 -18.33
CA LEU A 547 -20.27 36.94 -18.01
C LEU A 547 -20.74 36.70 -16.56
N SER A 548 -20.22 35.68 -15.89
CA SER A 548 -20.49 35.37 -14.48
C SER A 548 -19.42 35.92 -13.52
N SER A 549 -18.42 36.65 -14.02
CA SER A 549 -17.35 37.20 -13.18
C SER A 549 -17.88 38.32 -12.28
N PRO A 550 -17.41 38.44 -11.02
CA PRO A 550 -17.81 39.50 -10.12
C PRO A 550 -17.53 40.91 -10.71
N PRO A 551 -18.49 41.85 -10.62
CA PRO A 551 -18.29 43.22 -11.11
C PRO A 551 -17.09 43.90 -10.43
N GLY A 552 -16.21 44.48 -11.23
CA GLY A 552 -15.01 45.20 -10.76
C GLY A 552 -13.75 44.33 -10.59
N LEU A 553 -13.82 43.01 -10.78
CA LEU A 553 -12.63 42.16 -10.71
C LEU A 553 -12.07 41.88 -12.11
N LEU A 554 -10.82 42.30 -12.36
CA LEU A 554 -10.19 42.25 -13.69
C LEU A 554 -9.03 41.25 -13.74
N PRO A 555 -8.73 40.64 -14.91
CA PRO A 555 -7.63 39.70 -15.06
C PRO A 555 -6.27 40.41 -15.01
N HIS A 556 -5.22 39.70 -14.59
CA HIS A 556 -3.84 40.25 -14.50
C HIS A 556 -3.23 40.61 -15.87
N TYR A 557 -3.67 39.94 -16.94
CA TYR A 557 -3.23 40.17 -18.30
C TYR A 557 -4.38 39.90 -19.29
N SER A 558 -4.37 40.58 -20.42
CA SER A 558 -5.36 40.32 -21.47
C SER A 558 -5.00 39.06 -22.25
N SER A 559 -5.93 38.09 -22.26
CA SER A 559 -5.85 36.91 -23.14
C SER A 559 -6.36 37.19 -24.57
N TRP A 560 -6.98 38.35 -24.77
CA TRP A 560 -7.54 38.82 -26.04
C TRP A 560 -6.63 39.92 -26.63
N SER A 561 -6.66 40.10 -27.95
CA SER A 561 -5.94 41.21 -28.59
C SER A 561 -6.73 41.73 -29.78
N LEU A 562 -6.96 43.05 -29.86
CA LEU A 562 -7.65 43.70 -30.96
C LEU A 562 -6.74 44.77 -31.58
N VAL A 563 -6.32 44.55 -32.81
CA VAL A 563 -5.29 45.35 -33.50
C VAL A 563 -5.81 45.86 -34.84
N CYS A 564 -5.56 47.13 -35.13
CA CYS A 564 -5.81 47.75 -36.43
C CYS A 564 -4.57 47.59 -37.31
N LEU A 565 -4.70 46.86 -38.41
CA LEU A 565 -3.65 46.68 -39.41
C LEU A 565 -3.36 47.95 -40.23
N GLY A 566 -4.32 48.87 -40.30
CA GLY A 566 -4.26 50.08 -41.11
C GLY A 566 -5.54 50.31 -41.93
N PRO A 567 -5.46 51.01 -43.09
CA PRO A 567 -6.64 51.39 -43.86
C PRO A 567 -7.35 50.18 -44.49
N SER A 568 -8.66 50.30 -44.71
CA SER A 568 -9.48 49.23 -45.32
C SER A 568 -9.01 48.79 -46.72
N SER A 569 -8.24 49.65 -47.42
CA SER A 569 -7.63 49.33 -48.71
C SER A 569 -6.56 48.23 -48.67
N LEU A 570 -6.09 47.84 -47.48
CA LEU A 570 -5.18 46.70 -47.30
C LEU A 570 -5.83 45.36 -47.70
N TYR A 571 -7.16 45.30 -47.72
CA TYR A 571 -7.89 44.15 -48.22
C TYR A 571 -8.53 44.44 -49.59
N SER A 572 -8.33 43.52 -50.54
CA SER A 572 -8.98 43.56 -51.85
C SER A 572 -9.81 42.29 -52.04
N HIS A 573 -11.11 42.45 -52.30
CA HIS A 573 -12.03 41.33 -52.48
C HIS A 573 -11.72 40.47 -53.72
N ASN A 574 -11.00 41.02 -54.71
CA ASN A 574 -10.59 40.28 -55.91
C ASN A 574 -9.28 39.49 -55.72
N LEU A 575 -8.42 39.93 -54.79
CA LEU A 575 -7.09 39.32 -54.56
C LEU A 575 -7.03 38.48 -53.28
N GLY A 576 -7.94 38.71 -52.34
CA GLY A 576 -7.87 38.09 -51.01
C GLY A 576 -6.74 38.67 -50.16
N LEU A 577 -6.31 37.90 -49.16
CA LEU A 577 -5.17 38.22 -48.30
C LEU A 577 -3.88 37.72 -48.95
N SER A 578 -2.90 38.60 -49.17
CA SER A 578 -1.61 38.22 -49.75
C SER A 578 -0.85 37.26 -48.85
N GLU A 579 -0.32 36.18 -49.41
CA GLU A 579 0.52 35.21 -48.70
C GLU A 579 1.79 35.85 -48.11
N SER A 580 2.36 36.86 -48.78
CA SER A 580 3.54 37.60 -48.30
C SER A 580 3.29 38.31 -46.96
N HIS A 581 2.05 38.72 -46.72
CA HIS A 581 1.65 39.41 -45.49
C HIS A 581 0.90 38.51 -44.53
N HIS A 582 0.25 37.45 -45.00
CA HIS A 582 -0.53 36.53 -44.20
C HIS A 582 -0.17 35.08 -44.56
N PRO A 583 0.97 34.58 -44.06
CA PRO A 583 1.46 33.24 -44.39
C PRO A 583 0.61 32.13 -43.77
N GLY A 584 0.64 30.95 -44.38
CA GLY A 584 0.07 29.71 -43.82
C GLY A 584 -1.38 29.42 -44.20
N PHE A 585 -2.05 30.29 -44.96
CA PHE A 585 -3.39 29.98 -45.48
C PHE A 585 -3.35 28.82 -46.48
N LEU A 586 -4.29 27.89 -46.35
CA LEU A 586 -4.52 26.86 -47.34
C LEU A 586 -5.00 27.48 -48.66
N ASN A 587 -4.60 26.88 -49.78
CA ASN A 587 -4.93 27.37 -51.11
C ASN A 587 -6.42 27.69 -51.24
N SER A 588 -6.72 28.91 -51.75
CA SER A 588 -8.07 29.40 -52.02
C SER A 588 -8.95 29.68 -50.77
N THR A 589 -8.38 29.71 -49.56
CA THR A 589 -9.15 29.93 -48.30
C THR A 589 -8.89 31.30 -47.65
N ASN A 590 -8.07 32.13 -48.27
CA ASN A 590 -7.55 33.42 -47.77
C ASN A 590 -8.44 34.63 -48.13
N TYR A 591 -9.76 34.46 -48.16
CA TYR A 591 -10.71 35.52 -48.52
C TYR A 591 -11.61 35.88 -47.33
N LEU A 592 -12.16 37.10 -47.34
CA LEU A 592 -13.17 37.54 -46.38
C LEU A 592 -14.55 37.51 -47.05
N LEU A 593 -15.59 37.27 -46.26
CA LEU A 593 -16.98 37.22 -46.72
C LEU A 593 -17.56 38.63 -46.80
N PRO A 594 -18.19 39.03 -47.92
CA PRO A 594 -18.98 40.25 -47.98
C PRO A 594 -20.26 40.10 -47.15
N TRP A 595 -20.53 41.07 -46.29
CA TRP A 595 -21.74 41.18 -45.50
C TRP A 595 -22.44 42.51 -45.81
N ASP A 596 -23.58 42.43 -46.47
CA ASP A 596 -24.39 43.58 -46.83
C ASP A 596 -25.40 43.87 -45.71
N VAL A 597 -25.23 44.99 -45.02
CA VAL A 597 -26.08 45.39 -43.89
C VAL A 597 -26.94 46.57 -44.27
N THR A 598 -28.24 46.45 -44.06
CA THR A 598 -29.19 47.55 -44.27
C THR A 598 -29.28 48.37 -42.99
N VAL A 599 -28.89 49.65 -43.06
CA VAL A 599 -28.96 50.59 -41.93
C VAL A 599 -30.15 51.52 -42.14
N TYR A 600 -30.97 51.67 -41.11
CA TYR A 600 -32.12 52.56 -41.10
C TYR A 600 -31.71 53.93 -40.55
N SER A 601 -31.85 54.96 -41.36
CA SER A 601 -31.45 56.31 -40.97
C SER A 601 -32.55 57.02 -40.19
N LYS A 602 -32.21 57.60 -39.03
CA LYS A 602 -33.10 58.51 -38.29
C LYS A 602 -33.10 59.90 -38.96
N GLY A 603 -33.70 59.96 -40.14
CA GLY A 603 -34.13 61.13 -40.92
C GLY A 603 -33.43 62.49 -40.72
N ARG A 604 -32.74 62.95 -41.77
CA ARG A 604 -32.77 64.35 -42.23
C ARG A 604 -32.72 64.42 -43.77
N THR A 605 -33.72 65.12 -44.33
CA THR A 605 -33.91 65.65 -45.72
C THR A 605 -33.08 65.09 -46.89
N PRO A 606 -33.71 64.73 -48.02
CA PRO A 606 -33.00 64.24 -49.21
C PRO A 606 -32.13 65.34 -49.85
N TRP A 607 -30.90 64.99 -50.18
CA TRP A 607 -29.97 65.80 -50.99
C TRP A 607 -30.54 66.04 -52.41
N PRO A 608 -30.47 67.25 -52.98
CA PRO A 608 -30.99 67.49 -54.33
C PRO A 608 -30.07 66.86 -55.39
N GLN A 609 -30.58 65.85 -56.09
CA GLN A 609 -29.97 65.32 -57.31
C GLN A 609 -30.22 66.29 -58.47
N LEU A 610 -29.18 67.00 -58.89
CA LEU A 610 -29.12 67.69 -60.17
C LEU A 610 -28.75 66.66 -61.24
N ASN A 611 -29.74 66.09 -61.95
CA ASN A 611 -29.54 65.78 -63.36
C ASN A 611 -30.83 65.52 -64.14
N LYS A 612 -30.83 66.13 -65.33
CA LYS A 612 -31.87 66.12 -66.37
C LYS A 612 -31.94 64.72 -67.00
N HIS A 613 -33.12 64.13 -67.03
CA HIS A 613 -33.80 63.66 -68.25
C HIS A 613 -35.18 63.10 -67.89
N SER A 614 -36.21 63.72 -68.47
CA SER A 614 -37.61 63.30 -68.38
C SER A 614 -37.86 62.07 -69.25
N VAL A 615 -38.32 60.97 -68.65
CA VAL A 615 -39.15 59.98 -69.36
C VAL A 615 -40.31 59.57 -68.46
N ARG A 616 -41.52 59.65 -69.03
CA ARG A 616 -42.83 59.43 -68.42
C ARG A 616 -42.96 58.02 -67.79
N GLY A 617 -43.46 57.94 -66.55
CA GLY A 617 -43.99 56.68 -66.00
C GLY A 617 -44.30 56.69 -64.50
N ARG A 618 -45.60 56.70 -64.18
CA ARG A 618 -46.26 56.38 -62.87
C ARG A 618 -45.82 57.15 -61.61
N ARG A 619 -46.79 57.86 -61.01
CA ARG A 619 -46.74 58.34 -59.61
C ARG A 619 -46.50 57.15 -58.65
N PRO A 620 -45.50 57.18 -57.75
CA PRO A 620 -45.44 56.28 -56.61
C PRO A 620 -46.43 56.73 -55.53
N ARG A 621 -47.08 55.77 -54.87
CA ARG A 621 -47.80 55.95 -53.61
C ARG A 621 -46.81 56.45 -52.53
N PRO A 622 -47.20 57.35 -51.62
CA PRO A 622 -46.34 57.74 -50.51
C PRO A 622 -46.25 56.57 -49.53
N THR A 623 -45.10 55.90 -49.48
CA THR A 623 -44.77 55.01 -48.37
C THR A 623 -44.00 55.81 -47.33
N ASN A 624 -44.48 55.78 -46.10
CA ASN A 624 -43.87 56.38 -44.92
C ASN A 624 -42.63 55.54 -44.49
N ALA A 625 -41.71 55.28 -45.42
CA ALA A 625 -40.55 54.44 -45.20
C ALA A 625 -39.36 55.31 -44.79
N MET A 626 -38.76 55.02 -43.63
CA MET A 626 -37.48 55.61 -43.23
C MET A 626 -36.44 55.43 -44.35
N PRO A 627 -35.59 56.43 -44.63
CA PRO A 627 -34.49 56.28 -45.57
C PRO A 627 -33.55 55.17 -45.08
N GLN A 628 -33.29 54.20 -45.95
CA GLN A 628 -32.46 53.02 -45.66
C GLN A 628 -31.36 52.92 -46.72
N PHE A 629 -30.13 52.63 -46.30
CA PHE A 629 -29.00 52.43 -47.19
C PHE A 629 -28.25 51.14 -46.81
N THR A 630 -27.75 50.44 -47.81
CA THR A 630 -27.00 49.18 -47.63
C THR A 630 -25.51 49.44 -47.64
N VAL A 631 -24.80 48.92 -46.65
CA VAL A 631 -23.34 49.04 -46.52
C VAL A 631 -22.70 47.66 -46.55
N LYS A 632 -21.59 47.54 -47.28
CA LYS A 632 -20.83 46.30 -47.41
C LYS A 632 -19.64 46.30 -46.43
N VAL A 633 -19.64 45.36 -45.50
CA VAL A 633 -18.54 45.08 -44.56
C VAL A 633 -17.90 43.75 -44.96
N PHE A 634 -16.58 43.60 -44.84
CA PHE A 634 -15.94 42.29 -45.05
C PHE A 634 -15.52 41.68 -43.73
N ILE A 635 -15.91 40.43 -43.52
CA ILE A 635 -15.71 39.71 -42.25
C ILE A 635 -15.12 38.31 -42.49
N GLY A 636 -14.32 37.81 -41.54
CA GLY A 636 -13.75 36.47 -41.63
C GLY A 636 -13.47 35.86 -40.26
N VAL A 637 -13.60 34.55 -40.17
CA VAL A 637 -13.36 33.74 -38.96
C VAL A 637 -12.28 32.70 -39.28
N GLU A 638 -11.10 32.90 -38.69
CA GLU A 638 -9.85 32.22 -39.04
C GLU A 638 -9.55 31.07 -38.08
N TYR A 639 -9.32 29.89 -38.64
CA TYR A 639 -8.92 28.70 -37.93
C TYR A 639 -7.44 28.41 -38.15
N GLU A 640 -6.73 27.99 -37.10
CA GLU A 640 -5.30 27.67 -37.09
C GLU A 640 -5.10 26.25 -36.53
N CYS A 641 -4.37 25.39 -37.23
CA CYS A 641 -4.03 24.05 -36.73
C CYS A 641 -2.62 24.00 -36.11
N PRO A 642 -2.28 22.95 -35.34
CA PRO A 642 -0.96 22.79 -34.70
C PRO A 642 0.26 22.86 -35.64
N ARG A 643 0.07 22.66 -36.95
CA ARG A 643 1.10 22.79 -37.99
C ARG A 643 1.20 24.19 -38.61
N GLY A 644 0.40 25.15 -38.13
CA GLY A 644 0.36 26.51 -38.65
C GLY A 644 -0.45 26.69 -39.93
N HIS A 645 -1.20 25.68 -40.39
CA HIS A 645 -2.12 25.87 -41.52
C HIS A 645 -3.34 26.66 -41.07
N ARG A 646 -3.77 27.60 -41.93
CA ARG A 646 -4.85 28.54 -41.66
C ARG A 646 -5.93 28.43 -42.73
N PHE A 647 -7.17 28.67 -42.37
CA PHE A 647 -8.28 28.75 -43.32
C PHE A 647 -9.46 29.50 -42.72
N MET A 648 -10.32 30.07 -43.57
CA MET A 648 -11.56 30.71 -43.16
C MET A 648 -12.75 29.75 -43.32
N LEU A 649 -13.76 29.88 -42.47
CA LEU A 649 -15.07 29.24 -42.70
C LEU A 649 -16.05 30.19 -43.38
N ALA A 650 -16.89 29.63 -44.27
CA ALA A 650 -18.00 30.32 -44.93
C ALA A 650 -19.34 30.11 -44.19
N ALA A 651 -19.43 29.06 -43.37
CA ALA A 651 -20.56 28.69 -42.52
C ALA A 651 -20.04 27.74 -41.41
N PRO A 652 -20.80 27.47 -40.34
CA PRO A 652 -20.38 26.59 -39.24
C PRO A 652 -19.86 25.21 -39.67
N ASP A 653 -20.35 24.70 -40.80
CA ASP A 653 -20.09 23.38 -41.35
C ASP A 653 -19.25 23.38 -42.64
N ARG A 654 -18.77 24.55 -43.09
CA ARG A 654 -18.20 24.70 -44.44
C ARG A 654 -17.01 25.64 -44.50
N VAL A 655 -15.89 25.12 -45.00
CA VAL A 655 -14.67 25.89 -45.30
C VAL A 655 -14.90 26.82 -46.49
N LEU A 656 -14.45 28.06 -46.38
CA LEU A 656 -14.49 29.04 -47.46
C LEU A 656 -13.48 28.66 -48.55
N ARG A 657 -13.97 28.60 -49.80
CA ARG A 657 -13.13 28.40 -50.99
C ARG A 657 -13.54 29.38 -52.08
N ALA A 658 -12.61 30.19 -52.55
CA ALA A 658 -12.80 31.11 -53.67
C ALA A 658 -11.68 30.96 -54.69
N ALA A 659 -12.04 30.90 -55.99
CA ALA A 659 -11.04 30.77 -57.04
C ALA A 659 -10.20 32.06 -57.13
N PRO A 660 -8.89 31.98 -57.41
CA PRO A 660 -8.03 33.14 -57.57
C PRO A 660 -8.60 34.14 -58.58
N GLY A 661 -8.73 35.41 -58.20
CA GLY A 661 -9.27 36.46 -59.08
C GLY A 661 -10.79 36.45 -59.25
N SER A 662 -11.52 35.56 -58.55
CA SER A 662 -12.99 35.49 -58.58
C SER A 662 -13.63 36.18 -57.36
N ILE A 663 -14.84 36.68 -57.54
CA ILE A 663 -15.65 37.24 -56.45
C ILE A 663 -16.16 36.09 -55.56
N VAL A 664 -15.99 36.24 -54.25
CA VAL A 664 -16.54 35.32 -53.25
C VAL A 664 -18.06 35.24 -53.39
N LYS A 665 -18.59 34.04 -53.67
CA LYS A 665 -20.03 33.81 -53.86
C LYS A 665 -20.81 33.71 -52.54
N ASP A 666 -20.13 33.31 -51.48
CA ASP A 666 -20.72 33.15 -50.16
C ASP A 666 -20.85 34.50 -49.43
N THR A 667 -21.97 34.70 -48.74
CA THR A 667 -22.25 35.92 -47.97
C THR A 667 -21.93 35.76 -46.49
N GLY A 668 -21.58 36.83 -45.80
CA GLY A 668 -21.28 36.86 -44.36
C GLY A 668 -22.47 36.63 -43.42
N HIS A 669 -23.71 36.55 -43.92
CA HIS A 669 -24.92 36.32 -43.10
C HIS A 669 -24.82 35.05 -42.23
N LYS A 670 -24.32 33.95 -42.79
CA LYS A 670 -24.23 32.68 -42.06
C LYS A 670 -23.30 32.75 -40.85
N ILE A 671 -22.18 33.48 -40.94
CA ILE A 671 -21.22 33.60 -39.84
C ILE A 671 -21.61 34.68 -38.81
N THR A 672 -22.59 35.53 -39.13
CA THR A 672 -23.07 36.60 -38.23
C THR A 672 -24.27 36.14 -37.40
N GLU A 673 -25.15 35.33 -38.00
CA GLU A 673 -26.40 34.85 -37.39
C GLU A 673 -26.29 33.46 -36.73
N SER A 674 -25.23 32.69 -37.02
CA SER A 674 -25.04 31.34 -36.46
C SER A 674 -23.89 31.29 -35.47
N ASP A 675 -23.98 30.36 -34.51
CA ASP A 675 -22.85 29.98 -33.67
C ASP A 675 -21.75 29.32 -34.53
N MET A 676 -20.51 29.75 -34.35
CA MET A 676 -19.36 29.20 -35.06
C MET A 676 -18.62 28.20 -34.16
N PRO A 677 -18.22 27.01 -34.64
CA PRO A 677 -17.52 26.04 -33.81
C PRO A 677 -16.14 26.59 -33.41
N LEU A 678 -15.74 26.43 -32.14
CA LEU A 678 -14.41 26.85 -31.70
C LEU A 678 -13.32 25.95 -32.28
N TYR A 679 -13.65 24.68 -32.54
CA TYR A 679 -12.73 23.68 -33.09
C TYR A 679 -13.30 23.08 -34.38
N TYR A 680 -12.47 22.93 -35.41
CA TYR A 680 -12.87 22.42 -36.72
C TYR A 680 -11.78 21.53 -37.35
N PRO A 681 -12.12 20.42 -38.03
CA PRO A 681 -11.12 19.55 -38.67
C PRO A 681 -10.36 20.27 -39.79
N CYS A 682 -9.04 20.35 -39.66
CA CYS A 682 -8.17 21.02 -40.63
C CYS A 682 -8.14 20.26 -41.97
N PRO A 683 -8.43 20.91 -43.12
CA PRO A 683 -8.39 20.28 -44.44
C PRO A 683 -7.00 19.86 -44.95
N CYS A 684 -5.94 20.02 -44.16
CA CYS A 684 -4.57 19.74 -44.57
C CYS A 684 -4.26 18.24 -44.77
N ARG A 685 -5.08 17.34 -44.20
CA ARG A 685 -4.94 15.87 -44.31
C ARG A 685 -6.30 15.19 -44.39
N PRO A 686 -6.57 14.38 -45.44
CA PRO A 686 -7.89 13.76 -45.63
C PRO A 686 -8.16 12.54 -44.73
N GLY A 687 -7.14 11.77 -44.32
CA GLY A 687 -7.35 10.53 -43.56
C GLY A 687 -7.45 10.69 -42.04
N LYS A 688 -6.70 11.63 -41.46
CA LYS A 688 -6.71 12.00 -40.04
C LYS A 688 -6.49 13.51 -39.93
N PRO A 689 -7.57 14.31 -40.05
CA PRO A 689 -7.44 15.75 -39.97
C PRO A 689 -6.99 16.14 -38.56
N LEU A 690 -6.07 17.10 -38.46
CA LEU A 690 -5.73 17.73 -37.19
C LEU A 690 -6.87 18.67 -36.80
N THR A 691 -7.18 18.80 -35.51
CA THR A 691 -8.09 19.85 -35.07
C THR A 691 -7.45 21.22 -35.28
N ALA A 692 -8.18 22.15 -35.88
CA ALA A 692 -7.84 23.57 -35.94
C ALA A 692 -8.75 24.35 -34.99
N GLN A 693 -8.20 25.36 -34.32
CA GLN A 693 -8.95 26.22 -33.41
C GLN A 693 -9.24 27.56 -34.07
N LEU A 694 -10.41 28.13 -33.81
CA LEU A 694 -10.73 29.50 -34.19
C LEU A 694 -9.85 30.46 -33.38
N MET A 695 -8.91 31.12 -34.07
CA MET A 695 -7.90 31.96 -33.44
C MET A 695 -8.04 33.44 -33.76
N ARG A 696 -8.66 33.82 -34.88
CA ARG A 696 -8.79 35.25 -35.27
C ARG A 696 -10.11 35.59 -35.93
N ILE A 697 -10.58 36.81 -35.69
CA ILE A 697 -11.72 37.43 -36.37
C ILE A 697 -11.20 38.64 -37.16
N HIS A 698 -11.56 38.73 -38.43
CA HIS A 698 -11.17 39.78 -39.35
C HIS A 698 -12.36 40.67 -39.64
N VAL A 699 -12.18 42.00 -39.58
CA VAL A 699 -13.22 42.98 -39.93
C VAL A 699 -12.60 44.12 -40.73
N VAL A 700 -13.13 44.34 -41.94
CA VAL A 700 -12.79 45.51 -42.76
C VAL A 700 -13.99 46.44 -42.75
N THR A 701 -13.83 47.59 -42.10
CA THR A 701 -14.89 48.57 -41.93
C THR A 701 -15.03 49.43 -43.20
N PRO A 702 -16.27 49.81 -43.58
CA PRO A 702 -16.55 50.55 -44.79
C PRO A 702 -16.14 52.02 -44.67
N LYS A 703 -16.15 52.73 -45.80
CA LYS A 703 -15.99 54.20 -45.84
C LYS A 703 -17.29 54.96 -45.51
N ALA A 704 -18.43 54.26 -45.50
CA ALA A 704 -19.71 54.86 -45.14
C ALA A 704 -19.72 55.22 -43.65
N PRO A 705 -20.48 56.25 -43.24
CA PRO A 705 -20.57 56.70 -41.85
C PRO A 705 -21.42 55.75 -41.02
N VAL A 706 -20.87 54.57 -40.70
CA VAL A 706 -21.48 53.57 -39.82
C VAL A 706 -20.50 53.18 -38.71
N HIS A 707 -21.02 52.83 -37.54
CA HIS A 707 -20.26 52.23 -36.46
C HIS A 707 -20.30 50.71 -36.58
N CYS A 708 -19.14 50.10 -36.85
CA CYS A 708 -18.98 48.65 -36.75
C CYS A 708 -18.54 48.29 -35.32
N THR A 709 -19.12 47.25 -34.73
CA THR A 709 -18.78 46.80 -33.37
C THR A 709 -18.45 45.31 -33.33
N LEU A 710 -17.60 44.91 -32.39
CA LEU A 710 -17.29 43.51 -32.08
C LEU A 710 -17.73 43.14 -30.65
N ASN A 711 -18.41 42.01 -30.49
CA ASN A 711 -18.84 41.47 -29.20
C ASN A 711 -18.69 39.95 -29.14
N PRO A 712 -17.45 39.41 -29.20
CA PRO A 712 -17.25 37.98 -29.19
C PRO A 712 -17.58 37.38 -27.82
N LYS A 713 -18.39 36.32 -27.83
CA LYS A 713 -18.75 35.54 -26.66
C LYS A 713 -18.41 34.08 -26.94
N VAL A 714 -17.48 33.51 -26.18
CA VAL A 714 -17.03 32.13 -26.40
C VAL A 714 -17.49 31.24 -25.27
N GLN A 715 -18.14 30.13 -25.61
CA GLN A 715 -18.49 29.07 -24.69
C GLN A 715 -17.63 27.83 -25.02
N PRO A 716 -16.66 27.46 -24.17
CA PRO A 716 -15.68 26.41 -24.49
C PRO A 716 -16.22 24.99 -24.30
N ALA A 717 -17.37 24.81 -23.66
CA ALA A 717 -18.11 23.55 -23.61
C ALA A 717 -19.58 23.83 -23.27
N ALA A 718 -20.48 22.90 -23.58
CA ALA A 718 -21.87 22.99 -23.13
C ALA A 718 -21.94 23.11 -21.59
N GLY A 719 -22.61 24.15 -21.09
CA GLY A 719 -22.70 24.44 -19.65
C GLY A 719 -21.51 25.21 -19.06
N ALA A 720 -20.43 25.41 -19.81
CA ALA A 720 -19.29 26.23 -19.38
C ALA A 720 -19.65 27.73 -19.36
N PRO A 721 -18.96 28.54 -18.53
CA PRO A 721 -19.12 29.98 -18.51
C PRO A 721 -18.79 30.61 -19.86
N ILE A 722 -19.44 31.73 -20.15
CA ILE A 722 -19.25 32.46 -21.40
C ILE A 722 -18.12 33.47 -21.20
N PHE A 723 -17.03 33.29 -21.93
CA PHE A 723 -15.84 34.13 -21.91
C PHE A 723 -16.02 35.35 -22.82
N VAL A 724 -15.59 36.50 -22.31
CA VAL A 724 -15.70 37.79 -23.01
C VAL A 724 -14.40 38.58 -22.90
N ALA A 725 -14.19 39.51 -23.83
CA ALA A 725 -13.05 40.43 -23.79
C ALA A 725 -13.29 41.64 -22.87
N THR A 726 -14.55 42.06 -22.72
CA THR A 726 -14.97 43.16 -21.84
C THR A 726 -16.43 42.98 -21.41
N VAL A 727 -16.81 43.56 -20.27
CA VAL A 727 -18.19 43.64 -19.77
C VAL A 727 -18.89 44.95 -20.15
N GLU A 728 -18.17 45.91 -20.74
CA GLU A 728 -18.66 47.24 -21.12
C GLU A 728 -19.55 47.25 -22.38
N GLY A 729 -19.75 46.08 -22.99
CA GLY A 729 -20.57 45.90 -24.20
C GLY A 729 -19.76 45.83 -25.50
N PRO A 730 -20.42 45.98 -26.66
CA PRO A 730 -19.77 45.86 -27.97
C PRO A 730 -18.65 46.88 -28.18
N THR A 731 -17.48 46.41 -28.60
CA THR A 731 -16.29 47.24 -28.83
C THR A 731 -16.39 47.95 -30.19
N PRO A 732 -16.41 49.30 -30.25
CA PRO A 732 -16.51 50.03 -31.51
C PRO A 732 -15.19 50.02 -32.29
N LEU A 733 -15.30 49.90 -33.62
CA LEU A 733 -14.18 49.91 -34.56
C LEU A 733 -14.15 51.23 -35.34
N THR A 734 -12.94 51.71 -35.65
CA THR A 734 -12.77 52.89 -36.48
C THR A 734 -13.22 52.65 -37.93
N GLN A 735 -13.71 53.69 -38.58
CA GLN A 735 -14.15 53.65 -39.99
C GLN A 735 -12.96 53.48 -40.94
N SER A 736 -13.23 52.96 -42.14
CA SER A 736 -12.23 52.80 -43.22
C SER A 736 -10.96 52.07 -42.80
N ALA A 737 -11.05 51.08 -41.92
CA ALA A 737 -9.93 50.39 -41.30
C ALA A 737 -10.05 48.87 -41.38
N TYR A 738 -8.91 48.17 -41.26
CA TYR A 738 -8.85 46.72 -41.17
C TYR A 738 -8.42 46.30 -39.77
N TRP A 739 -9.33 45.65 -39.04
CA TRP A 739 -9.14 45.15 -37.69
C TRP A 739 -9.03 43.62 -37.65
N ILE A 740 -8.17 43.14 -36.74
CA ILE A 740 -8.03 41.72 -36.42
C ILE A 740 -8.15 41.56 -34.90
N MET A 741 -9.06 40.69 -34.48
CA MET A 741 -9.19 40.25 -33.09
C MET A 741 -8.64 38.85 -32.93
N ARG A 742 -7.62 38.66 -32.09
CA ARG A 742 -7.09 37.35 -31.72
C ARG A 742 -7.83 36.82 -30.48
N LEU A 743 -8.30 35.58 -30.59
CA LEU A 743 -8.96 34.84 -29.53
C LEU A 743 -7.95 34.08 -28.64
N PRO A 744 -8.30 33.81 -27.38
CA PRO A 744 -7.52 32.98 -26.47
C PRO A 744 -7.23 31.59 -27.05
N TYR A 745 -6.03 31.05 -26.76
CA TYR A 745 -5.63 29.70 -27.15
C TYR A 745 -6.16 28.66 -26.15
N VAL A 746 -6.06 28.93 -24.84
CA VAL A 746 -6.70 28.13 -23.78
C VAL A 746 -7.73 28.98 -23.06
N TYR A 747 -8.90 28.43 -22.76
CA TYR A 747 -9.93 29.12 -21.98
C TYR A 747 -9.86 28.64 -20.53
N VAL A 748 -9.64 29.58 -19.60
CA VAL A 748 -9.43 29.28 -18.19
C VAL A 748 -10.28 30.21 -17.34
N SER A 749 -11.21 29.62 -16.59
CA SER A 749 -11.98 30.31 -15.57
C SER A 749 -11.23 30.35 -14.24
N ASP A 750 -11.83 30.96 -13.23
CA ASP A 750 -11.38 30.90 -11.84
C ASP A 750 -11.40 29.46 -11.26
N LYS A 751 -12.27 28.59 -11.77
CA LYS A 751 -12.44 27.20 -11.28
C LYS A 751 -11.69 26.18 -12.13
N ASP A 752 -11.98 26.18 -13.43
CA ASP A 752 -11.56 25.14 -14.36
C ASP A 752 -10.82 25.70 -15.59
N SER A 753 -9.91 24.88 -16.12
CA SER A 753 -9.38 25.02 -17.48
C SER A 753 -10.18 24.12 -18.44
N TYR A 754 -10.52 24.66 -19.61
CA TYR A 754 -11.37 23.95 -20.57
C TYR A 754 -10.51 23.42 -21.72
N PRO A 755 -10.32 22.10 -21.83
CA PRO A 755 -9.61 21.48 -22.94
C PRO A 755 -10.46 21.49 -24.23
N GLU A 756 -9.89 20.98 -25.32
CA GLU A 756 -10.59 20.82 -26.60
C GLU A 756 -11.92 20.06 -26.42
N ASN A 757 -13.02 20.68 -26.86
CA ASN A 757 -14.35 20.11 -26.75
C ASN A 757 -15.17 20.38 -28.01
N ILE A 758 -15.84 19.35 -28.53
CA ILE A 758 -16.63 19.43 -29.77
C ILE A 758 -17.83 20.39 -29.63
N SER A 759 -18.37 20.56 -28.42
CA SER A 759 -19.47 21.48 -28.14
C SER A 759 -19.04 22.96 -28.01
N ALA A 760 -17.74 23.23 -28.09
CA ALA A 760 -17.20 24.57 -27.96
C ALA A 760 -17.58 25.47 -29.15
N ARG A 761 -18.00 26.70 -28.86
CA ARG A 761 -18.55 27.63 -29.86
C ARG A 761 -18.27 29.09 -29.55
N LEU A 762 -18.07 29.88 -30.59
CA LEU A 762 -18.26 31.32 -30.60
C LEU A 762 -19.75 31.59 -30.87
N LEU A 763 -20.42 32.22 -29.92
CA LEU A 763 -21.86 32.50 -30.00
C LEU A 763 -22.17 33.57 -31.07
N ALA A 764 -23.32 33.47 -31.70
CA ALA A 764 -23.82 34.45 -32.66
C ALA A 764 -23.92 35.88 -32.07
N GLY A 765 -24.03 36.89 -32.94
CA GLY A 765 -24.10 38.30 -32.52
C GLY A 765 -22.74 38.94 -32.25
N VAL A 766 -21.67 38.38 -32.83
CA VAL A 766 -20.29 38.87 -32.73
C VAL A 766 -20.11 40.22 -33.42
N PHE A 767 -20.78 40.43 -34.55
CA PHE A 767 -20.64 41.61 -35.39
C PHE A 767 -21.88 42.49 -35.28
N GLY A 768 -21.69 43.80 -35.13
CA GLY A 768 -22.77 44.80 -35.15
C GLY A 768 -22.46 45.95 -36.09
N VAL A 769 -23.50 46.54 -36.68
CA VAL A 769 -23.41 47.76 -37.50
C VAL A 769 -24.57 48.68 -37.15
N SER A 770 -24.28 49.92 -36.79
CA SER A 770 -25.27 50.97 -36.50
C SER A 770 -24.92 52.27 -37.23
N GLU A 771 -25.89 53.19 -37.35
CA GLU A 771 -25.65 54.54 -37.86
C GLU A 771 -24.72 55.32 -36.90
N VAL A 772 -23.91 56.23 -37.44
CA VAL A 772 -23.16 57.22 -36.66
C VAL A 772 -24.14 58.32 -36.26
N GLU A 773 -24.31 58.57 -34.96
CA GLU A 773 -25.16 59.66 -34.45
C GLU A 773 -24.71 61.04 -34.94
#